data_AF-A0A7D5ZJD9-F1
#
_entry.id   AF-A0A7D5ZJD9-F1
#
_cell.length_a   1.000
_cell.length_b   1.000
_cell.length_c   1.000
_cell.angle_alpha   90.00
_cell.angle_beta   90.00
_cell.angle_gamma   90.00
#
_symmetry.space_group_name_H-M   'P 1'
#
loop_
_entity.id
_entity.type
_entity.pdbx_description
1 polymer ?
#
loop_
_entity_poly.entity_id
_entity_poly.type
_entity_poly.pdbx_seq_one_letter_code
_entity_poly.pdbx_strand_id
1 'polypeptide(L)'
;MKLEFTKSIWLLAYLCAALIEFAFLPSGQVFSSLSLSGGIALAALLHKGWRIIPWLSIGVVAQAILQHGMGAHVVSLPLIRLTSVAIGAYFISRENDFAEFRIRHALDLLWFGAGLSAAAYAFLLALLLPQYLPTHDAWWGGVGLVWLTEAVGVLILVPGYFALQNDWTQLRANWLIEATTLISIAASGAMLLLAHFDRENLQLTYLCFPLMVWSALRLGQVGNSVTALVLWLILASPTIAGILPQHEIAHQLFLLALALQTAVLLASIRRENALAVGEARLARQVFQHASEGIMMIAADHRVVAVNPAFSRITGYSEQEALGRPSRIFDTRPGNPNHYQTFLLEQLDKTGHWEGEMLDKRKTGELYPAWLSISAVHDHEGRLSRYVGIFSDYTSRKQAEQKAQYLALHDSLTDLYNRNGFHDELAKALTRSSTKRRGMALLFIDLDRFKSINDTLGHDVGDQLLRIVAQRLRKHLKHDDVVARLGGDEFTVVLENIHQLQQVSQVAERLLQAMAESYLINGQELFITGSIGISMYPNDGGVASQLMRNADLAMYRAKDLGKNAYHFYSHDMNRQNTQQFSVQAALRFALERQQLKLVFQPQMNLATGQLSGMECLIRWQHPDMGWISPAEFIPIAEETGMIIPIGHWVLLEACRTAQQWRAAGLLVPKMAVNLSVRQFKPGVLVEQVASVLQETGFPAYLLELEVTESLIMRRINEAVDIMNALKAMGVTLAIDDFGTGYSSLSQLKYLPLDILKIDRSFVEGLPCDHDDMAIAQTIIAMAKKLSLSVVAEGVETAEQMQALHAAGCDTIQGYFYAKPLPAEAMAQMMQRV
;
A
#
# COMPACT_ATOMS: atom_id res chain seq x y z
N MET A 1 31.59 -4.55 -39.00
CA MET A 1 32.28 -5.71 -39.62
C MET A 1 32.13 -6.92 -38.70
N LYS A 2 30.91 -7.47 -38.59
CA LYS A 2 30.67 -8.79 -38.00
C LYS A 2 31.20 -9.79 -39.03
N LEU A 3 32.39 -10.34 -38.80
CA LEU A 3 33.03 -11.26 -39.74
C LEU A 3 32.06 -12.37 -40.13
N GLU A 4 32.13 -12.78 -41.40
CA GLU A 4 31.40 -13.86 -42.06
C GLU A 4 31.70 -15.26 -41.49
N PHE A 5 31.79 -15.39 -40.15
CA PHE A 5 32.17 -16.62 -39.45
C PHE A 5 31.25 -17.80 -39.78
N THR A 6 29.96 -17.55 -40.06
CA THR A 6 29.04 -18.62 -40.46
C THR A 6 29.27 -19.17 -41.87
N LYS A 7 29.94 -18.44 -42.77
CA LYS A 7 30.24 -18.94 -44.14
C LYS A 7 31.58 -19.66 -44.19
N SER A 8 32.58 -19.20 -43.43
CA SER A 8 33.89 -19.84 -43.31
C SER A 8 33.83 -21.22 -42.66
N ILE A 9 32.86 -21.46 -41.76
CA ILE A 9 32.62 -22.79 -41.14
C ILE A 9 32.24 -23.84 -42.18
N TRP A 10 31.43 -23.50 -43.19
CA TRP A 10 31.04 -24.45 -44.24
C TRP A 10 32.21 -24.78 -45.17
N LEU A 11 33.04 -23.79 -45.50
CA LEU A 11 34.28 -24.02 -46.23
C LEU A 11 35.21 -24.96 -45.44
N LEU A 12 35.37 -24.72 -44.14
CA LEU A 12 36.19 -25.56 -43.27
C LEU A 12 35.62 -27.00 -43.18
N ALA A 13 34.32 -27.14 -42.98
CA ALA A 13 33.65 -28.44 -42.91
C ALA A 13 33.79 -29.23 -44.22
N TYR A 14 33.64 -28.54 -45.37
CA TYR A 14 33.84 -29.14 -46.68
C TYR A 14 35.29 -29.62 -46.86
N LEU A 15 36.28 -28.78 -46.51
CA LEU A 15 37.70 -29.12 -46.60
C LEU A 15 38.06 -30.28 -45.67
N CYS A 16 37.51 -30.32 -44.45
CA CYS A 16 37.68 -31.44 -43.53
C CYS A 16 37.10 -32.74 -44.10
N ALA A 17 35.90 -32.71 -44.67
CA ALA A 17 35.32 -33.89 -45.31
C ALA A 17 36.14 -34.35 -46.52
N ALA A 18 36.62 -33.43 -47.34
CA ALA A 18 37.51 -33.73 -48.46
C ALA A 18 38.85 -34.36 -48.01
N LEU A 19 39.41 -33.90 -46.90
CA LEU A 19 40.61 -34.50 -46.30
C LEU A 19 40.34 -35.90 -45.73
N ILE A 20 39.17 -36.12 -45.12
CA ILE A 20 38.75 -37.44 -44.63
C ILE A 20 38.57 -38.40 -45.81
N GLU A 21 37.86 -37.99 -46.87
CA GLU A 21 37.73 -38.78 -48.10
C GLU A 21 39.09 -39.17 -48.67
N PHE A 22 40.03 -38.22 -48.73
CA PHE A 22 41.38 -38.46 -49.19
C PHE A 22 42.17 -39.41 -48.29
N ALA A 23 41.98 -39.34 -46.97
CA ALA A 23 42.64 -40.24 -46.02
C ALA A 23 42.13 -41.69 -46.12
N PHE A 24 40.87 -41.88 -46.53
CA PHE A 24 40.24 -43.20 -46.67
C PHE A 24 40.26 -43.74 -48.12
N LEU A 25 40.99 -43.10 -49.02
CA LEU A 25 41.13 -43.51 -50.41
C LEU A 25 42.12 -44.70 -50.53
N PRO A 26 41.69 -45.88 -51.01
CA PRO A 26 42.59 -46.99 -51.26
C PRO A 26 43.63 -46.62 -52.33
N SER A 27 44.89 -47.02 -52.13
CA SER A 27 45.99 -46.72 -53.06
C SER A 27 45.66 -47.17 -54.49
N GLY A 28 45.60 -46.23 -55.43
CA GLY A 28 45.34 -46.49 -56.85
C GLY A 28 43.89 -46.29 -57.32
N GLN A 29 42.95 -45.90 -56.43
CA GLN A 29 41.60 -45.48 -56.82
C GLN A 29 41.45 -43.95 -56.83
N VAL A 30 40.51 -43.44 -57.63
CA VAL A 30 40.25 -42.00 -57.80
C VAL A 30 39.14 -41.48 -56.86
N PHE A 31 38.23 -42.36 -56.41
CA PHE A 31 37.12 -41.99 -55.52
C PHE A 31 37.09 -42.85 -54.25
N SER A 32 36.70 -42.24 -53.14
CA SER A 32 36.44 -42.95 -51.87
C SER A 32 35.13 -43.75 -51.95
N SER A 33 35.00 -44.77 -51.10
CA SER A 33 33.77 -45.57 -50.96
C SER A 33 32.59 -44.79 -50.36
N LEU A 34 32.83 -43.58 -49.85
CA LEU A 34 31.82 -42.67 -49.32
C LEU A 34 32.23 -41.23 -49.64
N SER A 35 31.33 -40.47 -50.26
CA SER A 35 31.56 -39.05 -50.58
C SER A 35 30.81 -38.13 -49.63
N LEU A 36 31.48 -37.68 -48.59
CA LEU A 36 30.95 -36.77 -47.56
C LEU A 36 30.85 -35.32 -48.06
N SER A 37 31.80 -34.89 -48.88
CA SER A 37 31.91 -33.54 -49.44
C SER A 37 30.64 -33.14 -50.22
N GLY A 38 30.02 -34.08 -50.94
CA GLY A 38 28.78 -33.85 -51.70
C GLY A 38 27.57 -33.57 -50.81
N GLY A 39 27.43 -34.37 -49.76
CA GLY A 39 26.40 -34.17 -48.74
C GLY A 39 26.55 -32.83 -48.01
N ILE A 40 27.78 -32.43 -47.66
CA ILE A 40 28.06 -31.12 -47.04
C ILE A 40 27.72 -29.98 -48.01
N ALA A 41 28.13 -30.06 -49.28
CA ALA A 41 27.84 -29.03 -50.27
C ALA A 41 26.33 -28.84 -50.48
N LEU A 42 25.57 -29.94 -50.56
CA LEU A 42 24.12 -29.87 -50.71
C LEU A 42 23.44 -29.32 -49.45
N ALA A 43 23.84 -29.75 -48.26
CA ALA A 43 23.33 -29.21 -46.99
C ALA A 43 23.61 -27.71 -46.85
N ALA A 44 24.82 -27.27 -47.23
CA ALA A 44 25.22 -25.87 -47.21
C ALA A 44 24.36 -25.01 -48.14
N LEU A 45 24.07 -25.50 -49.35
CA LEU A 45 23.22 -24.83 -50.33
C LEU A 45 21.75 -24.78 -49.89
N LEU A 46 21.21 -25.86 -49.31
CA LEU A 46 19.84 -25.87 -48.78
C LEU A 46 19.69 -24.93 -47.57
N HIS A 47 20.72 -24.81 -46.72
CA HIS A 47 20.65 -23.98 -45.52
C HIS A 47 20.93 -22.48 -45.77
N LYS A 48 21.92 -22.13 -46.61
CA LYS A 48 22.31 -20.72 -46.86
C LYS A 48 21.88 -20.18 -48.22
N GLY A 49 21.26 -21.01 -49.06
CA GLY A 49 20.88 -20.67 -50.42
C GLY A 49 22.07 -20.38 -51.33
N TRP A 50 21.79 -19.82 -52.51
CA TRP A 50 22.76 -19.56 -53.58
C TRP A 50 23.96 -18.65 -53.20
N ARG A 51 23.86 -17.93 -52.08
CA ARG A 51 24.90 -17.01 -51.58
C ARG A 51 26.17 -17.72 -51.10
N ILE A 52 26.13 -19.04 -50.87
CA ILE A 52 27.29 -19.81 -50.39
C ILE A 52 28.19 -20.32 -51.53
N ILE A 53 27.74 -20.23 -52.78
CA ILE A 53 28.48 -20.74 -53.95
C ILE A 53 29.94 -20.26 -54.00
N PRO A 54 30.27 -18.96 -53.84
CA PRO A 54 31.66 -18.52 -53.93
C PRO A 54 32.59 -19.21 -52.91
N TRP A 55 32.07 -19.51 -51.72
CA TRP A 55 32.82 -20.18 -50.66
C TRP A 55 32.97 -21.68 -50.96
N LEU A 56 31.91 -22.34 -51.42
CA LEU A 56 32.00 -23.72 -51.89
C LEU A 56 32.97 -23.84 -53.09
N SER A 57 32.98 -22.87 -54.01
CA SER A 57 33.91 -22.86 -55.14
C SER A 57 35.36 -22.86 -54.69
N ILE A 58 35.71 -22.09 -53.65
CA ILE A 58 37.06 -22.11 -53.07
C ILE A 58 37.39 -23.50 -52.51
N GLY A 59 36.45 -24.12 -51.78
CA GLY A 59 36.65 -25.45 -51.18
C GLY A 59 36.82 -26.56 -52.21
N VAL A 60 35.97 -26.57 -53.24
CA VAL A 60 36.01 -27.59 -54.30
C VAL A 60 37.26 -27.42 -55.17
N VAL A 61 37.69 -26.19 -55.48
CA VAL A 61 38.96 -25.93 -56.20
C VAL A 61 40.15 -26.38 -55.36
N ALA A 62 40.16 -26.06 -54.06
CA ALA A 62 41.22 -26.52 -53.16
C ALA A 62 41.29 -28.05 -53.06
N GLN A 63 40.14 -28.74 -53.00
CA GLN A 63 40.07 -30.20 -53.05
C GLN A 63 40.65 -30.75 -54.36
N ALA A 64 40.28 -30.16 -55.52
CA ALA A 64 40.80 -30.60 -56.81
C ALA A 64 42.33 -30.46 -56.90
N ILE A 65 42.89 -29.35 -56.40
CA ILE A 65 44.35 -29.12 -56.33
C ILE A 65 45.01 -30.13 -55.40
N LEU A 66 44.44 -30.39 -54.22
CA LEU A 66 45.00 -31.31 -53.23
C LEU A 66 45.04 -32.76 -53.74
N GLN A 67 43.98 -33.21 -54.42
CA GLN A 67 43.84 -34.60 -54.85
C GLN A 67 44.55 -34.89 -56.18
N HIS A 68 44.60 -33.92 -57.11
CA HIS A 68 45.01 -34.16 -58.49
C HIS A 68 46.15 -33.24 -58.99
N GLY A 69 46.62 -32.30 -58.17
CA GLY A 69 47.68 -31.35 -58.55
C GLY A 69 47.21 -30.21 -59.46
N MET A 70 48.17 -29.46 -60.03
CA MET A 70 47.89 -28.27 -60.86
C MET A 70 47.78 -28.65 -62.35
N GLY A 71 46.58 -28.57 -62.93
CA GLY A 71 46.31 -28.84 -64.35
C GLY A 71 44.91 -28.40 -64.80
N ALA A 72 44.54 -28.64 -66.06
CA ALA A 72 43.25 -28.19 -66.63
C ALA A 72 42.01 -28.73 -65.88
N HIS A 73 42.17 -29.86 -65.17
CA HIS A 73 41.16 -30.49 -64.31
C HIS A 73 40.84 -29.70 -63.03
N VAL A 74 41.70 -28.76 -62.63
CA VAL A 74 41.49 -27.86 -61.48
C VAL A 74 40.26 -26.95 -61.67
N VAL A 75 39.84 -26.71 -62.92
CA VAL A 75 38.65 -25.90 -63.22
C VAL A 75 37.44 -26.78 -63.55
N SER A 76 37.63 -27.87 -64.30
CA SER A 76 36.51 -28.70 -64.78
C SER A 76 35.89 -29.60 -63.70
N LEU A 77 36.67 -30.21 -62.81
CA LEU A 77 36.12 -31.04 -61.71
C LEU A 77 35.26 -30.21 -60.74
N PRO A 78 35.71 -29.02 -60.29
CA PRO A 78 34.86 -28.18 -59.45
C PRO A 78 33.60 -27.69 -60.14
N LEU A 79 33.67 -27.38 -61.43
CA LEU A 79 32.51 -26.93 -62.19
C LEU A 79 31.44 -28.03 -62.28
N ILE A 80 31.84 -29.28 -62.57
CA ILE A 80 30.93 -30.44 -62.60
C ILE A 80 30.27 -30.65 -61.23
N ARG A 81 31.05 -30.55 -60.15
CA ARG A 81 30.57 -30.73 -58.79
C ARG A 81 29.56 -29.67 -58.37
N LEU A 82 29.88 -28.39 -58.58
CA LEU A 82 28.98 -27.30 -58.23
C LEU A 82 27.69 -27.34 -59.05
N THR A 83 27.78 -27.70 -60.34
CA THR A 83 26.60 -27.77 -61.22
C THR A 83 25.64 -28.88 -60.79
N SER A 84 26.17 -30.08 -60.50
CA SER A 84 25.34 -31.22 -60.06
C SER A 84 24.63 -30.96 -58.73
N VAL A 85 25.34 -30.40 -57.73
CA VAL A 85 24.74 -30.05 -56.43
C VAL A 85 23.74 -28.90 -56.55
N ALA A 86 24.01 -27.91 -57.39
CA ALA A 86 23.09 -26.81 -57.69
C ALA A 86 21.76 -27.32 -58.27
N ILE A 87 21.80 -28.28 -59.21
CA ILE A 87 20.58 -28.88 -59.78
C ILE A 87 19.75 -29.54 -58.68
N GLY A 88 20.37 -30.36 -57.82
CA GLY A 88 19.68 -31.00 -56.70
C GLY A 88 19.04 -29.99 -55.75
N ALA A 89 19.80 -28.96 -55.34
CA ALA A 89 19.31 -27.91 -54.46
C ALA A 89 18.15 -27.13 -55.08
N TYR A 90 18.19 -26.84 -56.39
CA TYR A 90 17.13 -26.11 -57.09
C TYR A 90 15.79 -26.85 -57.04
N PHE A 91 15.77 -28.16 -57.34
CA PHE A 91 14.53 -28.94 -57.32
C PHE A 91 14.01 -29.15 -55.89
N ILE A 92 14.90 -29.45 -54.93
CA ILE A 92 14.51 -29.63 -53.53
C ILE A 92 13.93 -28.34 -52.92
N SER A 93 14.51 -27.18 -53.24
CA SER A 93 14.08 -25.87 -52.70
C SER A 93 12.88 -25.24 -53.41
N ARG A 94 12.49 -25.74 -54.59
CA ARG A 94 11.35 -25.20 -55.35
C ARG A 94 10.00 -25.59 -54.73
N GLU A 95 9.91 -26.77 -54.13
CA GLU A 95 8.65 -27.31 -53.59
C GLU A 95 8.57 -27.22 -52.07
N ASN A 96 9.67 -26.91 -51.36
CA ASN A 96 9.71 -26.95 -49.89
C ASN A 96 10.53 -25.82 -49.27
N ASP A 97 10.06 -25.34 -48.12
CA ASP A 97 10.81 -24.45 -47.22
C ASP A 97 11.57 -25.28 -46.17
N PHE A 98 12.90 -25.25 -46.22
CA PHE A 98 13.81 -26.11 -45.43
C PHE A 98 14.33 -25.41 -44.16
N ALA A 99 13.42 -24.82 -43.37
CA ALA A 99 13.73 -24.33 -42.03
C ALA A 99 13.85 -25.49 -41.01
N GLU A 100 13.08 -26.58 -41.19
CA GLU A 100 13.11 -27.79 -40.37
C GLU A 100 12.98 -29.04 -41.27
N PHE A 101 13.80 -30.08 -41.05
CA PHE A 101 13.66 -31.35 -41.77
C PHE A 101 12.47 -32.16 -41.23
N ARG A 102 11.59 -32.66 -42.13
CA ARG A 102 10.37 -33.42 -41.79
C ARG A 102 10.26 -34.63 -42.71
N ILE A 103 9.52 -35.69 -42.31
CA ILE A 103 9.29 -36.92 -43.09
C ILE A 103 8.93 -36.65 -44.55
N ARG A 104 8.07 -35.64 -44.83
CA ARG A 104 7.66 -35.32 -46.21
C ARG A 104 8.85 -34.92 -47.11
N HIS A 105 9.89 -34.32 -46.55
CA HIS A 105 11.10 -33.89 -47.27
C HIS A 105 12.05 -35.07 -47.58
N ALA A 106 11.84 -36.23 -46.97
CA ALA A 106 12.69 -37.41 -47.14
C ALA A 106 12.57 -38.00 -48.55
N LEU A 107 11.37 -37.98 -49.14
CA LEU A 107 11.15 -38.43 -50.52
C LEU A 107 11.84 -37.51 -51.53
N ASP A 108 11.79 -36.20 -51.32
CA ASP A 108 12.42 -35.22 -52.21
C ASP A 108 13.94 -35.28 -52.12
N LEU A 109 14.49 -35.50 -50.91
CA LEU A 109 15.91 -35.73 -50.72
C LEU A 109 16.37 -37.03 -51.41
N LEU A 110 15.55 -38.07 -51.41
CA LEU A 110 15.84 -39.35 -52.06
C LEU A 110 15.79 -39.22 -53.59
N TRP A 111 14.77 -38.56 -54.15
CA TRP A 111 14.62 -38.41 -55.60
C TRP A 111 15.55 -37.35 -56.21
N PHE A 112 15.58 -36.14 -55.65
CA PHE A 112 16.31 -35.01 -56.26
C PHE A 112 17.74 -34.87 -55.74
N GLY A 113 17.99 -35.26 -54.49
CA GLY A 113 19.33 -35.26 -53.89
C GLY A 113 20.11 -36.52 -54.28
N ALA A 114 19.73 -37.66 -53.72
CA ALA A 114 20.41 -38.93 -53.95
C ALA A 114 20.20 -39.50 -55.36
N GLY A 115 19.03 -39.25 -55.97
CA GLY A 115 18.76 -39.63 -57.36
C GLY A 115 19.39 -38.65 -58.36
N LEU A 116 18.72 -37.54 -58.62
CA LEU A 116 19.03 -36.62 -59.73
C LEU A 116 20.40 -35.94 -59.61
N SER A 117 20.74 -35.38 -58.45
CA SER A 117 22.01 -34.66 -58.26
C SER A 117 23.22 -35.58 -58.38
N ALA A 118 23.21 -36.73 -57.68
CA ALA A 118 24.28 -37.72 -57.78
C ALA A 118 24.39 -38.30 -59.19
N ALA A 119 23.26 -38.54 -59.87
CA ALA A 119 23.26 -39.10 -61.23
C ALA A 119 23.84 -38.09 -62.22
N ALA A 120 23.49 -36.81 -62.08
CA ALA A 120 24.05 -35.73 -62.88
C ALA A 120 25.57 -35.59 -62.68
N TYR A 121 26.06 -35.75 -61.44
CA TYR A 121 27.49 -35.74 -61.15
C TYR A 121 28.22 -36.88 -61.86
N ALA A 122 27.75 -38.12 -61.68
CA ALA A 122 28.35 -39.30 -62.30
C ALA A 122 28.33 -39.24 -63.84
N PHE A 123 27.23 -38.76 -64.42
CA PHE A 123 27.09 -38.60 -65.86
C PHE A 123 28.01 -37.52 -66.46
N LEU A 124 28.06 -36.33 -65.84
CA LEU A 124 28.92 -35.23 -66.32
C LEU A 124 30.40 -35.57 -66.19
N LEU A 125 30.78 -36.27 -65.12
CA LEU A 125 32.13 -36.78 -64.94
C LEU A 125 32.50 -37.77 -66.05
N ALA A 126 31.59 -38.69 -66.40
CA ALA A 126 31.80 -39.65 -67.48
C ALA A 126 31.92 -39.01 -68.86
N LEU A 127 31.14 -37.98 -69.13
CA LEU A 127 31.13 -37.30 -70.42
C LEU A 127 32.39 -36.44 -70.65
N LEU A 128 32.81 -35.67 -69.63
CA LEU A 128 33.83 -34.64 -69.79
C LEU A 128 35.22 -35.10 -69.35
N LEU A 129 35.30 -36.07 -68.43
CA LEU A 129 36.51 -36.50 -67.77
C LEU A 129 36.52 -38.03 -67.53
N PRO A 130 36.32 -38.86 -68.57
CA PRO A 130 36.14 -40.30 -68.44
C PRO A 130 37.33 -41.03 -67.78
N GLN A 131 38.53 -40.49 -67.93
CA GLN A 131 39.77 -41.02 -67.35
C GLN A 131 39.79 -41.09 -65.82
N TYR A 132 38.85 -40.43 -65.14
CA TYR A 132 38.75 -40.44 -63.67
C TYR A 132 37.73 -41.47 -63.15
N LEU A 133 36.97 -42.15 -64.02
CA LEU A 133 36.11 -43.25 -63.59
C LEU A 133 36.93 -44.51 -63.30
N PRO A 134 36.59 -45.28 -62.25
CA PRO A 134 37.23 -46.55 -61.98
C PRO A 134 37.03 -47.50 -63.18
N THR A 135 38.10 -48.14 -63.62
CA THR A 135 38.10 -49.06 -64.76
C THR A 135 37.46 -50.39 -64.38
N HIS A 136 36.22 -50.59 -64.81
CA HIS A 136 35.60 -51.90 -64.93
C HIS A 136 35.07 -52.04 -66.35
N ASP A 137 35.03 -53.26 -66.90
CA ASP A 137 34.76 -53.59 -68.32
C ASP A 137 33.40 -53.11 -68.90
N ALA A 138 32.63 -52.29 -68.17
CA ALA A 138 31.45 -51.61 -68.67
C ALA A 138 31.38 -50.16 -68.15
N TRP A 139 31.16 -49.21 -69.07
CA TRP A 139 30.95 -47.78 -68.77
C TRP A 139 29.89 -47.55 -67.68
N TRP A 140 28.85 -48.40 -67.65
CA TRP A 140 27.77 -48.36 -66.66
C TRP A 140 28.20 -48.73 -65.24
N GLY A 141 29.21 -49.59 -65.06
CA GLY A 141 29.67 -50.04 -63.74
C GLY A 141 30.39 -48.92 -62.97
N GLY A 142 31.29 -48.19 -63.65
CA GLY A 142 32.00 -47.06 -63.05
C GLY A 142 31.06 -45.90 -62.70
N VAL A 143 30.13 -45.58 -63.59
CA VAL A 143 29.13 -44.51 -63.38
C VAL A 143 28.19 -44.86 -62.22
N GLY A 144 27.74 -46.11 -62.13
CA GLY A 144 26.88 -46.59 -61.05
C GLY A 144 27.56 -46.52 -59.68
N LEU A 145 28.86 -46.82 -59.61
CA LEU A 145 29.62 -46.75 -58.36
C LEU A 145 29.76 -45.30 -57.87
N VAL A 146 30.13 -44.36 -58.76
CA VAL A 146 30.25 -42.93 -58.42
C VAL A 146 28.89 -42.34 -58.03
N TRP A 147 27.80 -42.75 -58.68
CA TRP A 147 26.45 -42.35 -58.29
C TRP A 147 26.13 -42.81 -56.86
N LEU A 148 26.40 -44.09 -56.55
CA LEU A 148 26.09 -44.67 -55.25
C LEU A 148 26.84 -43.99 -54.10
N THR A 149 28.13 -43.71 -54.27
CA THR A 149 28.95 -43.09 -53.22
C THR A 149 28.50 -41.67 -52.87
N GLU A 150 28.04 -40.91 -53.86
CA GLU A 150 27.45 -39.58 -53.70
C GLU A 150 26.06 -39.63 -53.05
N ALA A 151 25.21 -40.55 -53.52
CA ALA A 151 23.87 -40.74 -53.00
C ALA A 151 23.88 -41.05 -51.49
N VAL A 152 24.78 -41.93 -51.05
CA VAL A 152 24.93 -42.30 -49.63
C VAL A 152 25.39 -41.10 -48.79
N GLY A 153 26.35 -40.32 -49.28
CA GLY A 153 26.82 -39.12 -48.59
C GLY A 153 25.73 -38.07 -48.37
N VAL A 154 24.91 -37.83 -49.39
CA VAL A 154 23.75 -36.92 -49.33
C VAL A 154 22.71 -37.40 -48.31
N LEU A 155 22.37 -38.68 -48.31
CA LEU A 155 21.33 -39.24 -47.44
C LEU A 155 21.74 -39.28 -45.95
N ILE A 156 23.04 -39.27 -45.66
CA ILE A 156 23.54 -39.26 -44.28
C ILE A 156 23.69 -37.82 -43.77
N LEU A 157 24.38 -36.97 -44.53
CA LEU A 157 24.84 -35.68 -44.01
C LEU A 157 23.76 -34.60 -44.03
N VAL A 158 22.88 -34.60 -45.04
CA VAL A 158 21.82 -33.58 -45.14
C VAL A 158 20.84 -33.70 -43.97
N PRO A 159 20.25 -34.88 -43.66
CA PRO A 159 19.36 -35.01 -42.50
C PRO A 159 20.09 -34.82 -41.17
N GLY A 160 21.33 -35.34 -41.05
CA GLY A 160 22.14 -35.23 -39.84
C GLY A 160 22.45 -33.78 -39.45
N TYR A 161 22.74 -32.92 -40.43
CA TYR A 161 22.98 -31.49 -40.18
C TYR A 161 21.73 -30.79 -39.63
N PHE A 162 20.57 -30.95 -40.29
CA PHE A 162 19.35 -30.28 -39.86
C PHE A 162 18.83 -30.81 -38.51
N ALA A 163 19.13 -32.06 -38.15
CA ALA A 163 18.83 -32.59 -36.84
C ALA A 163 19.63 -31.91 -35.71
N LEU A 164 20.91 -31.56 -35.96
CA LEU A 164 21.81 -30.97 -34.97
C LEU A 164 21.61 -29.45 -34.75
N GLN A 165 20.83 -28.78 -35.61
CA GLN A 165 20.53 -27.35 -35.46
C GLN A 165 19.45 -27.06 -34.41
N ASN A 166 18.63 -28.04 -34.04
CA ASN A 166 17.57 -27.85 -33.04
C ASN A 166 18.12 -27.93 -31.61
N ASP A 167 17.61 -27.07 -30.73
CA ASP A 167 18.06 -26.91 -29.34
C ASP A 167 18.26 -28.26 -28.63
N TRP A 168 19.47 -28.51 -28.14
CA TRP A 168 19.90 -29.76 -27.48
C TRP A 168 19.04 -30.15 -26.26
N THR A 169 18.21 -29.24 -25.77
CA THR A 169 17.31 -29.42 -24.61
C THR A 169 15.91 -29.89 -25.00
N GLN A 170 15.51 -29.82 -26.28
CA GLN A 170 14.25 -30.36 -26.81
C GLN A 170 14.49 -31.37 -27.95
N LEU A 171 15.40 -32.31 -27.73
CA LEU A 171 15.56 -33.48 -28.60
C LEU A 171 14.27 -34.33 -28.58
N ARG A 172 13.29 -33.98 -29.43
CA ARG A 172 12.08 -34.77 -29.65
C ARG A 172 12.48 -36.15 -30.19
N ALA A 173 12.02 -37.23 -29.54
CA ALA A 173 12.37 -38.60 -29.90
C ALA A 173 12.14 -38.97 -31.38
N ASN A 174 11.27 -38.24 -32.09
CA ASN A 174 10.92 -38.50 -33.48
C ASN A 174 12.08 -38.29 -34.47
N TRP A 175 13.00 -37.33 -34.23
CA TRP A 175 14.09 -37.08 -35.20
C TRP A 175 15.11 -38.23 -35.24
N LEU A 176 15.43 -38.81 -34.08
CA LEU A 176 16.38 -39.93 -33.97
C LEU A 176 15.78 -41.18 -34.62
N ILE A 177 14.47 -41.38 -34.48
CA ILE A 177 13.72 -42.46 -35.10
C ILE A 177 13.69 -42.29 -36.63
N GLU A 178 13.36 -41.10 -37.13
CA GLU A 178 13.28 -40.81 -38.57
C GLU A 178 14.66 -40.90 -39.27
N ALA A 179 15.70 -40.34 -38.66
CA ALA A 179 17.07 -40.42 -39.17
C ALA A 179 17.61 -41.85 -39.19
N THR A 180 17.35 -42.64 -38.14
CA THR A 180 17.78 -44.05 -38.10
C THR A 180 17.01 -44.91 -39.11
N THR A 181 15.73 -44.64 -39.37
CA THR A 181 14.99 -45.34 -40.45
C THR A 181 15.50 -45.01 -41.84
N LEU A 182 15.81 -43.74 -42.14
CA LEU A 182 16.36 -43.34 -43.45
C LEU A 182 17.75 -43.92 -43.70
N ILE A 183 18.61 -43.90 -42.68
CA ILE A 183 19.95 -44.51 -42.73
C ILE A 183 19.83 -46.02 -42.91
N SER A 184 18.86 -46.67 -42.25
CA SER A 184 18.65 -48.13 -42.37
C SER A 184 18.10 -48.52 -43.76
N ILE A 185 17.22 -47.72 -44.35
CA ILE A 185 16.71 -47.92 -45.72
C ILE A 185 17.83 -47.69 -46.75
N ALA A 186 18.64 -46.63 -46.58
CA ALA A 186 19.77 -46.34 -47.45
C ALA A 186 20.87 -47.41 -47.36
N ALA A 187 21.21 -47.87 -46.15
CA ALA A 187 22.17 -48.94 -45.92
C ALA A 187 21.69 -50.29 -46.48
N SER A 188 20.39 -50.60 -46.31
CA SER A 188 19.79 -51.81 -46.88
C SER A 188 19.75 -51.76 -48.42
N GLY A 189 19.41 -50.61 -49.01
CA GLY A 189 19.44 -50.40 -50.47
C GLY A 189 20.86 -50.47 -51.06
N ALA A 190 21.85 -49.92 -50.37
CA ALA A 190 23.26 -50.02 -50.75
C ALA A 190 23.76 -51.47 -50.67
N MET A 191 23.41 -52.21 -49.62
CA MET A 191 23.73 -53.64 -49.50
C MET A 191 23.06 -54.50 -50.58
N LEU A 192 21.80 -54.23 -50.93
CA LEU A 192 21.06 -54.89 -52.02
C LEU A 192 21.71 -54.72 -53.39
N LEU A 193 22.32 -53.55 -53.65
CA LEU A 193 23.01 -53.25 -54.90
C LEU A 193 24.46 -53.77 -54.94
N LEU A 194 25.14 -53.76 -53.79
CA LEU A 194 26.47 -54.37 -53.62
C LEU A 194 26.42 -55.90 -53.61
N ALA A 195 25.25 -56.51 -53.40
CA ALA A 195 25.03 -57.95 -53.44
C ALA A 195 25.09 -58.56 -54.85
N HIS A 196 25.55 -57.84 -55.88
CA HIS A 196 25.87 -58.45 -57.19
C HIS A 196 27.06 -59.42 -57.15
N PHE A 197 27.64 -59.68 -55.96
CA PHE A 197 28.79 -60.55 -55.77
C PHE A 197 28.51 -61.94 -55.20
N ASP A 198 27.28 -62.30 -54.79
CA ASP A 198 26.98 -63.70 -54.47
C ASP A 198 25.47 -64.01 -54.56
N ARG A 199 25.06 -64.82 -55.55
CA ARG A 199 23.66 -64.95 -55.98
C ARG A 199 22.87 -66.09 -55.35
N GLU A 200 23.47 -66.97 -54.54
CA GLU A 200 22.79 -68.24 -54.19
C GLU A 200 22.13 -68.32 -52.80
N ASN A 201 22.45 -67.46 -51.82
CA ASN A 201 22.01 -67.66 -50.43
C ASN A 201 20.92 -66.73 -49.88
N LEU A 202 20.27 -65.92 -50.70
CA LEU A 202 19.41 -64.84 -50.19
C LEU A 202 17.89 -65.05 -50.28
N GLN A 203 17.39 -66.11 -50.92
CA GLN A 203 15.96 -66.23 -51.24
C GLN A 203 15.03 -66.46 -50.03
N LEU A 204 15.48 -67.13 -48.95
CA LEU A 204 14.63 -67.43 -47.79
C LEU A 204 14.48 -66.26 -46.81
N THR A 205 15.51 -65.45 -46.63
CA THR A 205 15.47 -64.26 -45.76
C THR A 205 14.53 -63.18 -46.33
N TYR A 206 14.43 -63.10 -47.66
CA TYR A 206 13.49 -62.21 -48.36
C TYR A 206 12.01 -62.55 -48.10
N LEU A 207 11.66 -63.83 -47.93
CA LEU A 207 10.26 -64.25 -47.74
C LEU A 207 9.78 -64.09 -46.29
N CYS A 208 10.68 -64.22 -45.31
CA CYS A 208 10.34 -64.19 -43.89
C CYS A 208 10.24 -62.77 -43.31
N PHE A 209 10.89 -61.77 -43.94
CA PHE A 209 10.98 -60.41 -43.41
C PHE A 209 9.61 -59.70 -43.24
N PRO A 210 8.67 -59.74 -44.21
CA PRO A 210 7.35 -59.13 -44.02
C PRO A 210 6.53 -59.83 -42.93
N LEU A 211 6.67 -61.15 -42.81
CA LEU A 211 6.00 -61.97 -41.78
C LEU A 211 6.53 -61.71 -40.37
N MET A 212 7.83 -61.45 -40.23
CA MET A 212 8.47 -61.10 -38.96
C MET A 212 8.09 -59.69 -38.50
N VAL A 213 8.07 -58.71 -39.42
CA VAL A 213 7.59 -57.35 -39.14
C VAL A 213 6.10 -57.38 -38.75
N TRP A 214 5.29 -58.18 -39.43
CA TRP A 214 3.88 -58.36 -39.09
C TRP A 214 3.67 -59.03 -37.71
N SER A 215 4.46 -60.06 -37.37
CA SER A 215 4.42 -60.74 -36.06
C SER A 215 4.80 -59.83 -34.90
N ALA A 216 5.88 -59.06 -35.06
CA ALA A 216 6.37 -58.09 -34.06
C ALA A 216 5.36 -56.96 -33.81
N LEU A 217 4.68 -56.49 -34.85
CA LEU A 217 3.64 -55.45 -34.75
C LEU A 217 2.35 -55.96 -34.07
N ARG A 218 2.02 -57.26 -34.18
CA ARG A 218 0.72 -57.80 -33.72
C ARG A 218 0.74 -58.48 -32.35
N LEU A 219 1.87 -59.06 -31.92
CA LEU A 219 1.97 -59.89 -30.69
C LEU A 219 2.79 -59.26 -29.55
N GLY A 220 3.29 -58.03 -29.72
CA GLY A 220 4.01 -57.30 -28.67
C GLY A 220 5.27 -58.02 -28.17
N GLN A 221 5.51 -58.01 -26.84
CA GLN A 221 6.76 -58.55 -26.26
C GLN A 221 6.98 -60.05 -26.53
N VAL A 222 5.91 -60.85 -26.59
CA VAL A 222 5.99 -62.31 -26.85
C VAL A 222 6.38 -62.57 -28.30
N GLY A 223 5.89 -61.77 -29.25
CA GLY A 223 6.28 -61.83 -30.66
C GLY A 223 7.77 -61.56 -30.87
N ASN A 224 8.31 -60.56 -30.16
CA ASN A 224 9.73 -60.21 -30.25
C ASN A 224 10.66 -61.31 -29.71
N SER A 225 10.30 -61.96 -28.60
CA SER A 225 11.08 -63.08 -28.05
C SER A 225 11.08 -64.29 -28.98
N VAL A 226 9.94 -64.62 -29.62
CA VAL A 226 9.85 -65.71 -30.59
C VAL A 226 10.65 -65.39 -31.85
N THR A 227 10.64 -64.13 -32.30
CA THR A 227 11.37 -63.70 -33.50
C THR A 227 12.88 -63.74 -33.27
N ALA A 228 13.34 -63.29 -32.09
CA ALA A 228 14.74 -63.40 -31.67
C ALA A 228 15.17 -64.87 -31.50
N LEU A 229 14.32 -65.73 -30.94
CA LEU A 229 14.57 -67.16 -30.77
C LEU A 229 14.67 -67.91 -32.10
N VAL A 230 13.79 -67.61 -33.06
CA VAL A 230 13.80 -68.23 -34.40
C VAL A 230 15.03 -67.79 -35.19
N LEU A 231 15.38 -66.49 -35.15
CA LEU A 231 16.64 -65.99 -35.72
C LEU A 231 17.86 -66.69 -35.09
N TRP A 232 17.86 -66.85 -33.77
CA TRP A 232 18.94 -67.52 -33.05
C TRP A 232 19.05 -69.01 -33.41
N LEU A 233 17.92 -69.73 -33.52
CA LEU A 233 17.88 -71.14 -33.91
C LEU A 233 18.33 -71.38 -35.36
N ILE A 234 17.99 -70.48 -36.29
CA ILE A 234 18.46 -70.54 -37.68
C ILE A 234 19.99 -70.34 -37.74
N LEU A 235 20.53 -69.44 -36.90
CA LEU A 235 21.95 -69.14 -36.82
C LEU A 235 22.77 -70.19 -36.06
N ALA A 236 22.17 -70.91 -35.11
CA ALA A 236 22.83 -71.95 -34.30
C ALA A 236 22.96 -73.31 -35.02
N SER A 237 22.53 -73.43 -36.29
CA SER A 237 22.63 -74.67 -37.06
C SER A 237 24.10 -74.99 -37.42
N PRO A 238 24.64 -76.16 -37.02
CA PRO A 238 26.05 -76.52 -37.27
C PRO A 238 26.41 -76.70 -38.75
N THR A 239 25.43 -76.85 -39.64
CA THR A 239 25.66 -76.94 -41.09
C THR A 239 25.99 -75.59 -41.74
N ILE A 240 25.67 -74.46 -41.09
CA ILE A 240 25.98 -73.10 -41.58
C ILE A 240 27.29 -72.58 -40.96
N ALA A 241 27.60 -72.99 -39.72
CA ALA A 241 28.78 -72.55 -38.97
C ALA A 241 30.14 -73.07 -39.47
N GLY A 242 30.16 -73.91 -40.52
CA GLY A 242 31.39 -74.52 -41.06
C GLY A 242 32.11 -73.73 -42.17
N ILE A 243 31.58 -72.60 -42.66
CA ILE A 243 32.07 -71.94 -43.89
C ILE A 243 32.56 -70.49 -43.71
N LEU A 244 32.47 -69.85 -42.54
CA LEU A 244 32.56 -68.38 -42.49
C LEU A 244 33.89 -67.79 -41.96
N PRO A 245 34.63 -67.00 -42.78
CA PRO A 245 35.65 -66.04 -42.34
C PRO A 245 35.01 -64.66 -42.00
N GLN A 246 35.75 -63.84 -41.24
CA GLN A 246 35.57 -62.47 -40.65
C GLN A 246 34.39 -61.51 -41.02
N HIS A 247 33.44 -61.84 -41.90
CA HIS A 247 32.27 -61.02 -42.25
C HIS A 247 30.98 -61.29 -41.42
N GLU A 248 31.00 -62.20 -40.44
CA GLU A 248 29.84 -62.51 -39.59
C GLU A 248 29.58 -61.50 -38.46
N ILE A 249 30.57 -60.69 -38.07
CA ILE A 249 30.40 -59.66 -37.03
C ILE A 249 29.40 -58.58 -37.49
N ALA A 250 29.38 -58.26 -38.78
CA ALA A 250 28.46 -57.28 -39.37
C ALA A 250 27.00 -57.74 -39.33
N HIS A 251 26.74 -59.04 -39.54
CA HIS A 251 25.39 -59.60 -39.49
C HIS A 251 24.84 -59.67 -38.06
N GLN A 252 25.68 -59.97 -37.06
CA GLN A 252 25.26 -59.94 -35.66
C GLN A 252 25.05 -58.53 -35.12
N LEU A 253 25.89 -57.56 -35.51
CA LEU A 253 25.68 -56.14 -35.17
C LEU A 253 24.41 -55.58 -35.83
N PHE A 254 24.06 -56.02 -37.03
CA PHE A 254 22.83 -55.62 -37.73
C PHE A 254 21.56 -56.12 -37.03
N LEU A 255 21.54 -57.37 -36.57
CA LEU A 255 20.41 -57.92 -35.81
C LEU A 255 20.28 -57.29 -34.42
N LEU A 256 21.41 -56.97 -33.76
CA LEU A 256 21.42 -56.23 -32.51
C LEU A 256 20.88 -54.80 -32.69
N ALA A 257 21.21 -54.14 -33.80
CA ALA A 257 20.71 -52.81 -34.13
C ALA A 257 19.19 -52.81 -34.40
N LEU A 258 18.67 -53.80 -35.12
CA LEU A 258 17.23 -53.95 -35.38
C LEU A 258 16.43 -54.23 -34.09
N ALA A 259 16.98 -55.06 -33.19
CA ALA A 259 16.39 -55.33 -31.88
C ALA A 259 16.40 -54.10 -30.97
N LEU A 260 17.47 -53.29 -31.00
CA LEU A 260 17.56 -52.04 -30.24
C LEU A 260 16.59 -50.99 -30.78
N GLN A 261 16.45 -50.88 -32.10
CA GLN A 261 15.56 -49.91 -32.76
C GLN A 261 14.08 -50.21 -32.50
N THR A 262 13.69 -51.49 -32.51
CA THR A 262 12.32 -51.91 -32.16
C THR A 262 11.99 -51.68 -30.69
N ALA A 263 12.96 -51.84 -29.77
CA ALA A 263 12.80 -51.52 -28.35
C ALA A 263 12.60 -50.00 -28.12
N VAL A 264 13.30 -49.14 -28.85
CA VAL A 264 13.17 -47.67 -28.76
C VAL A 264 11.80 -47.20 -29.27
N LEU A 265 11.29 -47.78 -30.38
CA LEU A 265 9.97 -47.43 -30.93
C LEU A 265 8.82 -47.82 -29.99
N LEU A 266 8.95 -48.94 -29.27
CA LEU A 266 7.96 -49.35 -28.27
C LEU A 266 7.99 -48.47 -27.01
N ALA A 267 9.16 -47.96 -26.63
CA ALA A 267 9.29 -47.03 -25.51
C ALA A 267 8.68 -45.65 -25.82
N SER A 268 8.74 -45.19 -27.08
CA SER A 268 8.15 -43.90 -27.48
C SER A 268 6.62 -43.92 -27.48
N ILE A 269 6.00 -44.97 -28.02
CA ILE A 269 4.53 -45.13 -28.03
C ILE A 269 3.97 -45.21 -26.61
N ARG A 270 4.66 -45.91 -25.69
CA ARG A 270 4.27 -45.94 -24.27
C ARG A 270 4.34 -44.56 -23.63
N ARG A 271 5.34 -43.75 -23.98
CA ARG A 271 5.50 -42.40 -23.44
C ARG A 271 4.42 -41.45 -23.94
N GLU A 272 4.05 -41.51 -25.21
CA GLU A 272 2.99 -40.68 -25.79
C GLU A 272 1.62 -40.98 -25.17
N ASN A 273 1.30 -42.26 -24.98
CA ASN A 273 0.08 -42.66 -24.26
C ASN A 273 0.10 -42.21 -22.78
N ALA A 274 1.25 -42.30 -22.10
CA ALA A 274 1.37 -41.81 -20.72
C ALA A 274 1.19 -40.29 -20.62
N LEU A 275 1.68 -39.53 -21.61
CA LEU A 275 1.48 -38.08 -21.69
C LEU A 275 0.01 -37.73 -21.94
N ALA A 276 -0.66 -38.38 -22.90
CA ALA A 276 -2.08 -38.15 -23.19
C ALA A 276 -2.98 -38.48 -21.98
N VAL A 277 -2.69 -39.58 -21.27
CA VAL A 277 -3.39 -39.92 -20.02
C VAL A 277 -3.10 -38.90 -18.91
N GLY A 278 -1.86 -38.40 -18.82
CA GLY A 278 -1.46 -37.35 -17.89
C GLY A 278 -2.20 -36.03 -18.13
N GLU A 279 -2.28 -35.58 -19.39
CA GLU A 279 -3.00 -34.36 -19.78
C GLU A 279 -4.50 -34.47 -19.51
N ALA A 280 -5.12 -35.59 -19.88
CA ALA A 280 -6.53 -35.84 -19.57
C ALA A 280 -6.81 -35.85 -18.06
N ARG A 281 -5.87 -36.38 -17.25
CA ARG A 281 -5.97 -36.38 -15.79
C ARG A 281 -5.84 -34.98 -15.20
N LEU A 282 -4.90 -34.18 -15.70
CA LEU A 282 -4.73 -32.78 -15.30
C LEU A 282 -5.98 -31.95 -15.64
N ALA A 283 -6.51 -32.08 -16.85
CA ALA A 283 -7.73 -31.38 -17.27
C ALA A 283 -8.93 -31.75 -16.37
N ARG A 284 -9.07 -33.04 -16.02
CA ARG A 284 -10.11 -33.51 -15.10
C ARG A 284 -9.91 -32.98 -13.67
N GLN A 285 -8.67 -32.92 -13.19
CA GLN A 285 -8.37 -32.34 -11.87
C GLN A 285 -8.68 -30.84 -11.82
N VAL A 286 -8.30 -30.08 -12.84
CA VAL A 286 -8.66 -28.65 -12.95
C VAL A 286 -10.17 -28.49 -12.96
N PHE A 287 -10.89 -29.29 -13.76
CA PHE A 287 -12.35 -29.26 -13.79
C PHE A 287 -12.96 -29.55 -12.41
N GLN A 288 -12.51 -30.60 -11.72
CA GLN A 288 -13.07 -31.04 -10.43
C GLN A 288 -12.72 -30.12 -9.26
N HIS A 289 -11.54 -29.51 -9.26
CA HIS A 289 -11.03 -28.71 -8.15
C HIS A 289 -11.08 -27.19 -8.37
N ALA A 290 -11.56 -26.72 -9.53
CA ALA A 290 -11.82 -25.31 -9.74
C ALA A 290 -12.78 -24.76 -8.67
N SER A 291 -12.46 -23.56 -8.17
CA SER A 291 -13.32 -22.83 -7.23
C SER A 291 -14.55 -22.25 -7.93
N GLU A 292 -14.44 -21.97 -9.23
CA GLU A 292 -15.50 -21.43 -10.08
C GLU A 292 -16.38 -22.56 -10.62
N GLY A 293 -17.68 -22.27 -10.76
CA GLY A 293 -18.63 -23.17 -11.39
C GLY A 293 -18.33 -23.28 -12.87
N ILE A 294 -18.02 -24.49 -13.35
CA ILE A 294 -17.80 -24.77 -14.76
C ILE A 294 -18.97 -25.63 -15.24
N MET A 295 -19.57 -25.22 -16.35
CA MET A 295 -20.66 -25.91 -17.01
C MET A 295 -20.39 -26.01 -18.51
N MET A 296 -20.49 -27.21 -19.06
CA MET A 296 -20.47 -27.44 -20.50
C MET A 296 -21.89 -27.61 -21.01
N ILE A 297 -22.20 -26.97 -22.12
CA ILE A 297 -23.54 -26.92 -22.72
C ILE A 297 -23.42 -27.36 -24.17
N ALA A 298 -24.29 -28.26 -24.63
CA ALA A 298 -24.33 -28.70 -26.01
C ALA A 298 -24.88 -27.59 -26.93
N ALA A 299 -24.70 -27.77 -28.24
CA ALA A 299 -25.26 -26.88 -29.25
C ALA A 299 -26.80 -26.77 -29.19
N ASP A 300 -27.51 -27.75 -28.60
CA ASP A 300 -28.96 -27.70 -28.34
C ASP A 300 -29.33 -27.05 -26.99
N HIS A 301 -28.37 -26.34 -26.37
CA HIS A 301 -28.48 -25.63 -25.10
C HIS A 301 -28.71 -26.51 -23.86
N ARG A 302 -28.51 -27.83 -23.96
CA ARG A 302 -28.58 -28.74 -22.80
C ARG A 302 -27.25 -28.85 -22.08
N VAL A 303 -27.30 -28.95 -20.76
CA VAL A 303 -26.10 -29.14 -19.92
C VAL A 303 -25.54 -30.55 -20.11
N VAL A 304 -24.26 -30.63 -20.46
CA VAL A 304 -23.53 -31.89 -20.76
C VAL A 304 -22.61 -32.29 -19.62
N ALA A 305 -22.04 -31.32 -18.91
CA ALA A 305 -21.18 -31.58 -17.76
C ALA A 305 -21.17 -30.38 -16.83
N VAL A 306 -21.05 -30.63 -15.53
CA VAL A 306 -20.86 -29.60 -14.51
C VAL A 306 -19.80 -30.04 -13.52
N ASN A 307 -19.07 -29.11 -12.93
CA ASN A 307 -18.10 -29.44 -11.89
C ASN A 307 -18.70 -29.37 -10.47
N PRO A 308 -17.98 -29.83 -9.42
CA PRO A 308 -18.47 -29.73 -8.05
C PRO A 308 -18.76 -28.30 -7.58
N ALA A 309 -18.01 -27.30 -8.06
CA ALA A 309 -18.25 -25.90 -7.71
C ALA A 309 -19.59 -25.37 -8.24
N PHE A 310 -20.01 -25.78 -9.44
CA PHE A 310 -21.37 -25.51 -9.96
C PHE A 310 -22.42 -25.94 -8.95
N SER A 311 -22.27 -27.15 -8.39
CA SER A 311 -23.25 -27.69 -7.44
C SER A 311 -23.25 -26.91 -6.12
N ARG A 312 -22.07 -26.52 -5.62
CA ARG A 312 -21.94 -25.68 -4.41
C ARG A 312 -22.56 -24.30 -4.58
N ILE A 313 -22.34 -23.65 -5.73
CA ILE A 313 -22.81 -22.28 -5.97
C ILE A 313 -24.31 -22.27 -6.26
N THR A 314 -24.79 -23.13 -7.16
CA THR A 314 -26.19 -23.08 -7.63
C THR A 314 -27.15 -23.86 -6.71
N GLY A 315 -26.65 -24.83 -5.95
CA GLY A 315 -27.44 -25.75 -5.12
C GLY A 315 -28.10 -26.89 -5.91
N TYR A 316 -27.90 -26.99 -7.22
CA TYR A 316 -28.34 -28.12 -8.04
C TYR A 316 -27.29 -29.22 -8.04
N SER A 317 -27.70 -30.47 -7.92
CA SER A 317 -26.76 -31.59 -8.10
C SER A 317 -26.42 -31.79 -9.58
N GLU A 318 -25.30 -32.45 -9.86
CA GLU A 318 -24.93 -32.83 -11.23
C GLU A 318 -26.06 -33.61 -11.93
N GLN A 319 -26.70 -34.56 -11.24
CA GLN A 319 -27.80 -35.35 -11.79
C GLN A 319 -29.04 -34.51 -12.13
N GLU A 320 -29.29 -33.43 -11.39
CA GLU A 320 -30.39 -32.51 -11.65
C GLU A 320 -30.10 -31.57 -12.84
N ALA A 321 -28.82 -31.25 -13.06
CA ALA A 321 -28.38 -30.34 -14.11
C ALA A 321 -28.24 -31.05 -15.47
N LEU A 322 -27.69 -32.25 -15.50
CA LEU A 322 -27.39 -32.98 -16.74
C LEU A 322 -28.64 -33.20 -17.62
N GLY A 323 -28.50 -32.92 -18.92
CA GLY A 323 -29.56 -33.09 -19.93
C GLY A 323 -30.69 -32.06 -19.88
N ARG A 324 -30.71 -31.17 -18.89
CA ARG A 324 -31.67 -30.07 -18.79
C ARG A 324 -31.21 -28.86 -19.62
N PRO A 325 -32.15 -28.07 -20.18
CA PRO A 325 -31.79 -26.81 -20.82
C PRO A 325 -31.18 -25.85 -19.79
N SER A 326 -30.06 -25.22 -20.16
CA SER A 326 -29.41 -24.24 -19.29
C SER A 326 -30.27 -22.98 -19.15
N ARG A 327 -30.42 -22.48 -17.91
CA ARG A 327 -31.17 -21.25 -17.61
C ARG A 327 -30.60 -20.02 -18.32
N ILE A 328 -29.32 -20.04 -18.67
CA ILE A 328 -28.65 -18.97 -19.41
C ILE A 328 -29.34 -18.73 -20.76
N PHE A 329 -29.88 -19.78 -21.39
CA PHE A 329 -30.55 -19.72 -22.69
C PHE A 329 -32.10 -19.70 -22.58
N ASP A 330 -32.66 -19.57 -21.38
CA ASP A 330 -34.11 -19.56 -21.16
C ASP A 330 -34.71 -18.16 -21.37
N THR A 331 -35.24 -17.91 -22.57
CA THR A 331 -35.81 -16.63 -23.03
C THR A 331 -37.30 -16.44 -22.71
N ARG A 332 -37.90 -17.29 -21.86
CA ARG A 332 -39.35 -17.22 -21.59
C ARG A 332 -39.75 -15.93 -20.80
N PRO A 333 -40.90 -15.31 -21.12
CA PRO A 333 -41.41 -14.15 -20.37
C PRO A 333 -41.66 -14.49 -18.90
N GLY A 334 -41.03 -13.75 -17.97
CA GLY A 334 -41.13 -13.97 -16.52
C GLY A 334 -39.85 -14.45 -15.82
N ASN A 335 -38.73 -14.58 -16.56
CA ASN A 335 -37.41 -14.83 -15.99
C ASN A 335 -36.70 -13.48 -15.67
N PRO A 336 -36.02 -13.30 -14.51
CA PRO A 336 -35.54 -11.98 -14.06
C PRO A 336 -34.46 -11.28 -14.91
N ASN A 337 -33.96 -11.90 -15.97
CA ASN A 337 -32.75 -11.46 -16.65
C ASN A 337 -33.02 -10.71 -17.97
N HIS A 338 -33.37 -9.43 -17.84
CA HIS A 338 -33.55 -8.49 -18.96
C HIS A 338 -32.30 -8.34 -19.86
N TYR A 339 -31.13 -8.83 -19.42
CA TYR A 339 -29.84 -8.78 -20.12
C TYR A 339 -29.55 -9.98 -21.05
N GLN A 340 -30.42 -11.00 -21.09
CA GLN A 340 -30.18 -12.24 -21.85
C GLN A 340 -30.15 -12.03 -23.37
N THR A 341 -30.99 -11.16 -23.94
CA THR A 341 -31.00 -10.92 -25.39
C THR A 341 -29.68 -10.34 -25.87
N PHE A 342 -29.11 -9.39 -25.12
CA PHE A 342 -27.80 -8.81 -25.44
C PHE A 342 -26.66 -9.81 -25.31
N LEU A 343 -26.70 -10.67 -24.28
CA LEU A 343 -25.75 -11.76 -24.11
C LEU A 343 -25.75 -12.71 -25.32
N LEU A 344 -26.94 -13.15 -25.75
CA LEU A 344 -27.09 -14.08 -26.87
C LEU A 344 -26.63 -13.45 -28.19
N GLU A 345 -26.97 -12.18 -28.44
CA GLU A 345 -26.50 -11.45 -29.62
C GLU A 345 -24.98 -11.29 -29.66
N GLN A 346 -24.34 -11.06 -28.51
CA GLN A 346 -22.88 -10.98 -28.43
C GLN A 346 -22.24 -12.35 -28.66
N LEU A 347 -22.77 -13.40 -28.01
CA LEU A 347 -22.33 -14.78 -28.22
C LEU A 347 -22.38 -15.20 -29.69
N ASP A 348 -23.44 -14.83 -30.42
CA ASP A 348 -23.58 -15.12 -31.85
C ASP A 348 -22.60 -14.33 -32.72
N LYS A 349 -22.23 -13.09 -32.32
CA LYS A 349 -21.32 -12.22 -33.09
C LYS A 349 -19.84 -12.51 -32.86
N THR A 350 -19.45 -12.75 -31.61
CA THR A 350 -18.04 -12.82 -31.19
C THR A 350 -17.63 -14.22 -30.75
N GLY A 351 -18.58 -15.12 -30.52
CA GLY A 351 -18.34 -16.44 -29.92
C GLY A 351 -18.00 -16.38 -28.43
N HIS A 352 -18.08 -15.20 -27.78
CA HIS A 352 -17.71 -15.02 -26.38
C HIS A 352 -18.49 -13.89 -25.71
N TRP A 353 -18.90 -14.11 -24.46
CA TRP A 353 -19.50 -13.07 -23.63
C TRP A 353 -18.98 -13.17 -22.20
N GLU A 354 -18.70 -12.02 -21.57
CA GLU A 354 -18.39 -11.93 -20.15
C GLU A 354 -19.08 -10.73 -19.51
N GLY A 355 -19.48 -10.88 -18.24
CA GLY A 355 -20.06 -9.78 -17.49
C GLY A 355 -20.69 -10.19 -16.16
N GLU A 356 -21.12 -9.18 -15.41
CA GLU A 356 -21.86 -9.37 -14.17
C GLU A 356 -23.36 -9.57 -14.48
N MET A 357 -23.98 -10.56 -13.84
CA MET A 357 -25.42 -10.77 -13.89
C MET A 357 -25.98 -11.19 -12.54
N LEU A 358 -27.28 -10.96 -12.33
CA LEU A 358 -28.00 -11.54 -11.20
C LEU A 358 -28.42 -12.97 -11.57
N ASP A 359 -28.06 -13.96 -10.76
CA ASP A 359 -28.52 -15.35 -10.93
C ASP A 359 -29.28 -15.81 -9.68
N LYS A 360 -29.95 -16.96 -9.79
CA LYS A 360 -30.87 -17.49 -8.78
C LYS A 360 -30.48 -18.91 -8.39
N ARG A 361 -30.19 -19.13 -7.10
CA ARG A 361 -29.94 -20.48 -6.56
C ARG A 361 -31.20 -21.33 -6.57
N LYS A 362 -31.06 -22.64 -6.38
CA LYS A 362 -32.17 -23.60 -6.21
C LYS A 362 -33.14 -23.20 -5.08
N THR A 363 -32.63 -22.59 -4.01
CA THR A 363 -33.42 -22.08 -2.87
C THR A 363 -34.30 -20.88 -3.23
N GLY A 364 -34.00 -20.21 -4.33
CA GLY A 364 -34.66 -19.01 -4.79
C GLY A 364 -33.97 -17.71 -4.43
N GLU A 365 -32.87 -17.77 -3.66
CA GLU A 365 -32.00 -16.64 -3.34
C GLU A 365 -31.35 -16.07 -4.61
N LEU A 366 -31.38 -14.75 -4.77
CA LEU A 366 -30.70 -14.03 -5.84
C LEU A 366 -29.27 -13.67 -5.41
N TYR A 367 -28.29 -13.88 -6.28
CA TYR A 367 -26.90 -13.55 -6.02
C TYR A 367 -26.23 -12.93 -7.25
N PRO A 368 -25.30 -11.97 -7.07
CA PRO A 368 -24.48 -11.47 -8.17
C PRO A 368 -23.49 -12.56 -8.61
N ALA A 369 -23.52 -12.91 -9.89
CA ALA A 369 -22.61 -13.84 -10.53
C ALA A 369 -21.78 -13.11 -11.59
N TRP A 370 -20.46 -13.35 -11.60
CA TRP A 370 -19.65 -13.05 -12.77
C TRP A 370 -19.69 -14.26 -13.69
N LEU A 371 -20.16 -14.09 -14.92
CA LEU A 371 -20.33 -15.17 -15.88
C LEU A 371 -19.51 -14.89 -17.14
N SER A 372 -18.80 -15.92 -17.61
CA SER A 372 -18.07 -15.94 -18.87
C SER A 372 -18.54 -17.15 -19.67
N ILE A 373 -18.93 -16.95 -20.94
CA ILE A 373 -19.42 -18.00 -21.82
C ILE A 373 -18.63 -17.94 -23.13
N SER A 374 -18.09 -19.08 -23.55
CA SER A 374 -17.36 -19.20 -24.81
C SER A 374 -17.94 -20.31 -25.69
N ALA A 375 -18.14 -20.01 -26.96
CA ALA A 375 -18.51 -20.96 -28.00
C ALA A 375 -17.26 -21.73 -28.47
N VAL A 376 -17.31 -23.06 -28.37
CA VAL A 376 -16.27 -23.99 -28.79
C VAL A 376 -16.69 -24.63 -30.11
N HIS A 377 -15.86 -24.48 -31.13
CA HIS A 377 -16.08 -25.01 -32.47
C HIS A 377 -15.25 -26.28 -32.70
N ASP A 378 -15.76 -27.18 -33.56
CA ASP A 378 -15.03 -28.38 -33.99
C ASP A 378 -13.95 -28.05 -35.05
N HIS A 379 -13.18 -29.05 -35.47
CA HIS A 379 -12.14 -28.91 -36.50
C HIS A 379 -12.69 -28.48 -37.88
N GLU A 380 -14.00 -28.59 -38.10
CA GLU A 380 -14.70 -28.18 -39.32
C GLU A 380 -15.32 -26.78 -39.18
N GLY A 381 -15.07 -26.09 -38.06
CA GLY A 381 -15.56 -24.74 -37.78
C GLY A 381 -17.03 -24.68 -37.35
N ARG A 382 -17.68 -25.81 -37.07
CA ARG A 382 -19.08 -25.85 -36.60
C ARG A 382 -19.13 -25.75 -35.09
N LEU A 383 -20.16 -25.08 -34.57
CA LEU A 383 -20.40 -24.99 -33.14
C LEU A 383 -20.56 -26.40 -32.54
N SER A 384 -19.66 -26.75 -31.63
CA SER A 384 -19.68 -28.04 -30.93
C SER A 384 -20.37 -27.90 -29.57
N ARG A 385 -19.93 -26.94 -28.75
CA ARG A 385 -20.37 -26.75 -27.36
C ARG A 385 -20.21 -25.29 -26.92
N TYR A 386 -20.87 -24.92 -25.84
CA TYR A 386 -20.54 -23.74 -25.05
C TYR A 386 -19.87 -24.17 -23.74
N VAL A 387 -18.92 -23.37 -23.26
CA VAL A 387 -18.32 -23.50 -21.93
C VAL A 387 -18.68 -22.25 -21.15
N GLY A 388 -19.46 -22.43 -20.08
CA GLY A 388 -19.80 -21.38 -19.12
C GLY A 388 -18.97 -21.53 -17.85
N ILE A 389 -18.33 -20.46 -17.42
CA ILE A 389 -17.59 -20.35 -16.17
C ILE A 389 -18.22 -19.23 -15.36
N PHE A 390 -18.56 -19.48 -14.10
CA PHE A 390 -19.12 -18.47 -13.23
C PHE A 390 -18.63 -18.54 -11.80
N SER A 391 -18.62 -17.39 -11.15
CA SER A 391 -18.25 -17.24 -9.74
C SER A 391 -19.28 -16.41 -8.99
N ASP A 392 -19.47 -16.76 -7.72
CA ASP A 392 -20.35 -16.03 -6.81
C ASP A 392 -19.62 -14.79 -6.28
N TYR A 393 -20.10 -13.61 -6.66
CA TYR A 393 -19.51 -12.33 -6.27
C TYR A 393 -20.10 -11.76 -4.97
N THR A 394 -21.00 -12.48 -4.29
CA THR A 394 -21.70 -12.00 -3.10
C THR A 394 -20.74 -11.55 -2.01
N SER A 395 -19.80 -12.41 -1.60
CA SER A 395 -18.84 -12.09 -0.54
C SER A 395 -17.93 -10.92 -0.89
N ARG A 396 -17.54 -10.80 -2.16
CA ARG A 396 -16.71 -9.69 -2.64
C ARG A 396 -17.48 -8.38 -2.62
N LYS A 397 -18.72 -8.36 -3.11
CA LYS A 397 -19.57 -7.16 -3.06
C LYS A 397 -19.91 -6.75 -1.62
N GLN A 398 -20.21 -7.71 -0.75
CA GLN A 398 -20.44 -7.43 0.67
C GLN A 398 -19.18 -6.87 1.34
N ALA A 399 -18.00 -7.42 1.03
CA ALA A 399 -16.74 -6.90 1.54
C ALA A 399 -16.44 -5.49 1.01
N GLU A 400 -16.71 -5.23 -0.28
CA GLU A 400 -16.53 -3.91 -0.90
C GLU A 400 -17.50 -2.88 -0.32
N GLN A 401 -18.78 -3.21 -0.19
CA GLN A 401 -19.78 -2.35 0.45
C GLN A 401 -19.42 -2.07 1.90
N LYS A 402 -18.98 -3.09 2.65
CA LYS A 402 -18.53 -2.93 4.04
C LYS A 402 -17.26 -2.08 4.11
N ALA A 403 -16.31 -2.25 3.19
CA ALA A 403 -15.11 -1.43 3.13
C ALA A 403 -15.43 0.03 2.80
N GLN A 404 -16.32 0.28 1.83
CA GLN A 404 -16.83 1.61 1.52
C GLN A 404 -17.55 2.24 2.71
N TYR A 405 -18.37 1.46 3.41
CA TYR A 405 -19.06 1.93 4.62
C TYR A 405 -18.07 2.33 5.72
N LEU A 406 -17.12 1.45 6.04
CA LEU A 406 -16.08 1.70 7.05
C LEU A 406 -15.09 2.81 6.67
N ALA A 407 -14.90 3.06 5.37
CA ALA A 407 -14.08 4.18 4.91
C ALA A 407 -14.71 5.54 5.26
N LEU A 408 -16.04 5.59 5.41
CA LEU A 408 -16.81 6.82 5.63
C LEU A 408 -17.42 6.92 7.04
N HIS A 409 -17.52 5.82 7.80
CA HIS A 409 -18.16 5.78 9.11
C HIS A 409 -17.18 5.41 10.24
N ASP A 410 -17.45 5.89 11.44
CA ASP A 410 -16.74 5.57 12.68
C ASP A 410 -17.23 4.23 13.22
N SER A 411 -16.32 3.29 13.45
CA SER A 411 -16.66 1.91 13.86
C SER A 411 -17.29 1.82 15.24
N LEU A 412 -17.07 2.81 16.11
CA LEU A 412 -17.61 2.82 17.47
C LEU A 412 -19.02 3.38 17.52
N THR A 413 -19.27 4.49 16.83
CA THR A 413 -20.51 5.28 16.97
C THR A 413 -21.48 5.15 15.78
N ASP A 414 -21.06 4.53 14.67
CA ASP A 414 -21.82 4.41 13.42
C ASP A 414 -22.12 5.76 12.73
N LEU A 415 -21.55 6.86 13.25
CA LEU A 415 -21.61 8.18 12.64
C LEU A 415 -20.60 8.29 11.50
N TYR A 416 -20.67 9.37 10.71
CA TYR A 416 -19.60 9.65 9.75
C TYR A 416 -18.26 9.83 10.49
N ASN A 417 -17.19 9.28 9.92
CA ASN A 417 -15.83 9.55 10.36
C ASN A 417 -15.31 10.84 9.70
N ARG A 418 -14.04 11.19 9.95
CA ARG A 418 -13.41 12.39 9.38
C ARG A 418 -13.53 12.48 7.86
N ASN A 419 -13.32 11.38 7.13
CA ASN A 419 -13.38 11.38 5.67
C ASN A 419 -14.82 11.54 5.17
N GLY A 420 -15.77 10.79 5.76
CA GLY A 420 -17.19 10.90 5.44
C GLY A 420 -17.73 12.31 5.73
N PHE A 421 -17.32 12.91 6.84
CA PHE A 421 -17.68 14.27 7.20
C PHE A 421 -17.18 15.31 6.20
N HIS A 422 -15.92 15.22 5.76
CA HIS A 422 -15.38 16.15 4.77
C HIS A 422 -16.14 16.09 3.44
N ASP A 423 -16.50 14.88 2.98
CA ASP A 423 -17.28 14.70 1.76
C ASP A 423 -18.70 15.28 1.91
N GLU A 424 -19.40 14.98 3.01
CA GLU A 424 -20.73 15.53 3.27
C GLU A 424 -20.73 17.05 3.47
N LEU A 425 -19.72 17.62 4.13
CA LEU A 425 -19.56 19.07 4.27
C LEU A 425 -19.32 19.75 2.91
N ALA A 426 -18.50 19.15 2.05
CA ALA A 426 -18.26 19.66 0.70
C ALA A 426 -19.54 19.62 -0.16
N LYS A 427 -20.33 18.55 -0.05
CA LYS A 427 -21.65 18.46 -0.70
C LYS A 427 -22.62 19.50 -0.14
N ALA A 428 -22.70 19.67 1.18
CA ALA A 428 -23.55 20.65 1.84
C ALA A 428 -23.20 22.10 1.45
N LEU A 429 -21.90 22.43 1.37
CA LEU A 429 -21.43 23.72 0.87
C LEU A 429 -21.83 23.96 -0.58
N THR A 430 -21.67 22.95 -1.43
CA THR A 430 -22.07 23.03 -2.84
C THR A 430 -23.57 23.30 -2.96
N ARG A 431 -24.39 22.53 -2.24
CA ARG A 431 -25.86 22.71 -2.19
C ARG A 431 -26.25 24.11 -1.69
N SER A 432 -25.61 24.58 -0.62
CA SER A 432 -25.88 25.87 0.01
C SER A 432 -25.49 27.05 -0.89
N SER A 433 -24.35 26.94 -1.59
CA SER A 433 -23.90 27.91 -2.59
C SER A 433 -24.86 28.02 -3.77
N THR A 434 -25.27 26.89 -4.36
CA THR A 434 -26.19 26.88 -5.51
C THR A 434 -27.58 27.42 -5.15
N LYS A 435 -28.09 27.09 -3.95
CA LYS A 435 -29.43 27.50 -3.50
C LYS A 435 -29.45 28.85 -2.76
N ARG A 436 -28.30 29.50 -2.56
CA ARG A 436 -28.12 30.72 -1.74
C ARG A 436 -28.76 30.61 -0.35
N ARG A 437 -28.49 29.51 0.35
CA ARG A 437 -29.01 29.26 1.71
C ARG A 437 -27.87 29.27 2.72
N GLY A 438 -28.17 29.71 3.94
CA GLY A 438 -27.24 29.65 5.05
C GLY A 438 -27.03 28.21 5.53
N MET A 439 -25.86 27.95 6.08
CA MET A 439 -25.50 26.68 6.70
C MET A 439 -24.71 26.98 7.98
N ALA A 440 -24.86 26.16 9.00
CA ALA A 440 -24.08 26.24 10.22
C ALA A 440 -23.26 24.97 10.42
N LEU A 441 -22.02 25.13 10.84
CA LEU A 441 -21.15 24.04 11.29
C LEU A 441 -20.92 24.20 12.78
N LEU A 442 -21.30 23.17 13.54
CA LEU A 442 -21.07 23.07 14.97
C LEU A 442 -19.93 22.07 15.20
N PHE A 443 -18.96 22.47 16.02
CA PHE A 443 -17.88 21.64 16.52
C PHE A 443 -18.10 21.44 18.01
N ILE A 444 -18.14 20.19 18.46
CA ILE A 444 -18.56 19.80 19.80
C ILE A 444 -17.44 18.97 20.43
N ASP A 445 -17.05 19.29 21.65
CA ASP A 445 -16.11 18.52 22.44
C ASP A 445 -16.70 18.20 23.81
N LEU A 446 -16.51 16.97 24.28
CA LEU A 446 -17.03 16.52 25.56
C LEU A 446 -16.12 16.93 26.71
N ASP A 447 -16.65 17.75 27.62
CA ASP A 447 -15.88 18.30 28.72
C ASP A 447 -15.41 17.21 29.69
N ARG A 448 -14.10 17.19 29.97
CA ARG A 448 -13.47 16.27 30.94
C ARG A 448 -13.64 14.78 30.59
N PHE A 449 -13.90 14.43 29.33
CA PHE A 449 -13.99 13.03 28.90
C PHE A 449 -12.74 12.22 29.26
N LYS A 450 -11.55 12.82 29.14
CA LYS A 450 -10.29 12.20 29.56
C LYS A 450 -10.31 11.73 31.01
N SER A 451 -10.87 12.53 31.92
CA SER A 451 -10.97 12.15 33.35
C SER A 451 -11.86 10.92 33.56
N ILE A 452 -12.89 10.73 32.74
CA ILE A 452 -13.73 9.52 32.77
C ILE A 452 -12.92 8.30 32.31
N ASN A 453 -12.19 8.41 31.21
CA ASN A 453 -11.33 7.32 30.73
C ASN A 453 -10.26 6.95 31.77
N ASP A 454 -9.61 7.95 32.36
CA ASP A 454 -8.53 7.75 33.34
C ASP A 454 -9.06 7.13 34.66
N THR A 455 -10.33 7.38 35.02
CA THR A 455 -10.92 6.92 36.29
C THR A 455 -11.70 5.61 36.16
N LEU A 456 -12.47 5.44 35.07
CA LEU A 456 -13.42 4.33 34.89
C LEU A 456 -13.05 3.38 33.74
N GLY A 457 -11.97 3.68 33.02
CA GLY A 457 -11.45 2.86 31.92
C GLY A 457 -12.08 3.18 30.56
N HIS A 458 -11.39 2.75 29.50
CA HIS A 458 -11.78 3.04 28.12
C HIS A 458 -13.10 2.38 27.70
N ASP A 459 -13.46 1.21 28.24
CA ASP A 459 -14.72 0.54 27.89
C ASP A 459 -15.95 1.37 28.30
N VAL A 460 -15.89 2.06 29.44
CA VAL A 460 -16.94 2.95 29.91
C VAL A 460 -17.00 4.21 29.05
N GLY A 461 -15.83 4.77 28.68
CA GLY A 461 -15.75 5.88 27.73
C GLY A 461 -16.35 5.54 26.37
N ASP A 462 -16.10 4.35 25.84
CA ASP A 462 -16.63 3.88 24.57
C ASP A 462 -18.16 3.73 24.61
N GLN A 463 -18.73 3.23 25.72
CA GLN A 463 -20.17 3.19 25.91
C GLN A 463 -20.77 4.60 26.00
N LEU A 464 -20.10 5.51 26.70
CA LEU A 464 -20.53 6.91 26.80
C LEU A 464 -20.59 7.56 25.41
N LEU A 465 -19.55 7.39 24.59
CA LEU A 465 -19.50 7.92 23.23
C LEU A 465 -20.63 7.38 22.34
N ARG A 466 -20.98 6.09 22.47
CA ARG A 466 -22.14 5.51 21.76
C ARG A 466 -23.45 6.17 22.16
N ILE A 467 -23.67 6.41 23.45
CA ILE A 467 -24.89 7.05 23.94
C ILE A 467 -24.94 8.51 23.50
N VAL A 468 -23.84 9.25 23.59
CA VAL A 468 -23.73 10.63 23.09
C VAL A 468 -24.07 10.70 21.60
N ALA A 469 -23.47 9.84 20.78
CA ALA A 469 -23.74 9.77 19.35
C ALA A 469 -25.23 9.57 19.04
N GLN A 470 -25.88 8.63 19.75
CA GLN A 470 -27.32 8.38 19.61
C GLN A 470 -28.16 9.59 20.07
N ARG A 471 -27.79 10.25 21.17
CA ARG A 471 -28.49 11.46 21.66
C ARG A 471 -28.38 12.60 20.67
N LEU A 472 -27.18 12.87 20.14
CA LEU A 472 -26.99 13.89 19.11
C LEU A 472 -27.85 13.59 17.89
N ARG A 473 -27.83 12.35 17.37
CA ARG A 473 -28.63 11.99 16.18
C ARG A 473 -30.14 12.14 16.41
N LYS A 474 -30.66 11.81 17.60
CA LYS A 474 -32.09 11.96 17.95
C LYS A 474 -32.56 13.41 17.97
N HIS A 475 -31.68 14.36 18.29
CA HIS A 475 -31.99 15.78 18.38
C HIS A 475 -31.70 16.56 17.08
N LEU A 476 -31.38 15.86 16.00
CA LEU A 476 -31.09 16.43 14.69
C LEU A 476 -32.11 15.94 13.65
N LYS A 477 -32.33 16.73 12.59
CA LYS A 477 -33.21 16.34 11.49
C LYS A 477 -32.53 15.26 10.64
N HIS A 478 -33.32 14.59 9.81
CA HIS A 478 -32.80 13.55 8.91
C HIS A 478 -31.70 14.10 7.97
N ASP A 479 -31.91 15.31 7.47
CA ASP A 479 -31.01 16.03 6.55
C ASP A 479 -29.78 16.64 7.24
N ASP A 480 -29.78 16.76 8.56
CA ASP A 480 -28.62 17.27 9.30
C ASP A 480 -27.54 16.17 9.35
N VAL A 481 -26.28 16.55 9.16
CA VAL A 481 -25.15 15.62 9.17
C VAL A 481 -24.52 15.65 10.55
N VAL A 482 -24.23 14.48 11.11
CA VAL A 482 -23.49 14.34 12.37
C VAL A 482 -22.34 13.36 12.20
N ALA A 483 -21.18 13.72 12.71
CA ALA A 483 -19.94 12.97 12.56
C ALA A 483 -19.14 12.97 13.87
N ARG A 484 -18.22 12.01 13.98
CA ARG A 484 -17.19 11.95 15.01
C ARG A 484 -15.83 12.02 14.34
N LEU A 485 -15.06 13.06 14.63
CA LEU A 485 -13.75 13.27 14.00
C LEU A 485 -12.63 12.45 14.65
N GLY A 486 -12.78 12.16 15.95
CA GLY A 486 -11.86 11.36 16.74
C GLY A 486 -12.00 11.69 18.23
N GLY A 487 -11.57 10.77 19.11
CA GLY A 487 -11.62 11.02 20.56
C GLY A 487 -13.03 11.36 21.05
N ASP A 488 -13.15 12.52 21.69
CA ASP A 488 -14.34 13.17 22.23
C ASP A 488 -14.94 14.26 21.32
N GLU A 489 -14.46 14.38 20.08
CA GLU A 489 -14.87 15.44 19.15
C GLU A 489 -15.98 14.99 18.18
N PHE A 490 -17.08 15.72 18.19
CA PHE A 490 -18.21 15.55 17.28
C PHE A 490 -18.42 16.81 16.43
N THR A 491 -18.94 16.64 15.23
CA THR A 491 -19.32 17.76 14.36
C THR A 491 -20.72 17.58 13.82
N VAL A 492 -21.42 18.71 13.66
CA VAL A 492 -22.79 18.75 13.12
C VAL A 492 -22.89 19.81 12.03
N VAL A 493 -23.47 19.46 10.89
CA VAL A 493 -23.82 20.39 9.82
C VAL A 493 -25.32 20.58 9.79
N LEU A 494 -25.76 21.83 9.91
CA LEU A 494 -27.15 22.24 9.78
C LEU A 494 -27.31 22.99 8.45
N GLU A 495 -28.15 22.46 7.57
CA GLU A 495 -28.46 23.09 6.27
C GLU A 495 -29.78 23.89 6.34
N ASN A 496 -29.98 24.78 5.36
CA ASN A 496 -31.19 25.59 5.21
C ASN A 496 -31.46 26.54 6.39
N ILE A 497 -30.41 27.18 6.89
CA ILE A 497 -30.51 28.18 7.95
C ILE A 497 -30.92 29.53 7.35
N HIS A 498 -31.96 30.12 7.95
CA HIS A 498 -32.47 31.45 7.58
C HIS A 498 -32.20 32.49 8.66
N GLN A 499 -32.11 32.08 9.93
CA GLN A 499 -31.93 32.96 11.07
C GLN A 499 -30.96 32.35 12.07
N LEU A 500 -30.12 33.19 12.68
CA LEU A 500 -29.09 32.78 13.65
C LEU A 500 -29.70 32.15 14.92
N GLN A 501 -30.92 32.54 15.27
CA GLN A 501 -31.68 31.99 16.40
C GLN A 501 -32.02 30.51 16.21
N GLN A 502 -32.20 30.03 14.98
CA GLN A 502 -32.44 28.60 14.69
C GLN A 502 -31.24 27.74 15.10
N VAL A 503 -30.03 28.24 14.85
CA VAL A 503 -28.79 27.55 15.19
C VAL A 503 -28.57 27.56 16.70
N SER A 504 -28.87 28.69 17.35
CA SER A 504 -28.79 28.82 18.82
C SER A 504 -29.70 27.82 19.52
N GLN A 505 -30.96 27.71 19.07
CA GLN A 505 -31.93 26.75 19.62
C GLN A 505 -31.46 25.29 19.45
N VAL A 506 -30.84 24.95 18.32
CA VAL A 506 -30.28 23.60 18.12
C VAL A 506 -29.09 23.38 19.05
N ALA A 507 -28.18 24.34 19.18
CA ALA A 507 -27.02 24.23 20.07
C ALA A 507 -27.43 24.05 21.55
N GLU A 508 -28.37 24.86 22.04
CA GLU A 508 -28.93 24.72 23.40
C GLU A 508 -29.56 23.36 23.63
N ARG A 509 -30.35 22.88 22.65
CA ARG A 509 -30.97 21.55 22.73
C ARG A 509 -29.94 20.43 22.77
N LEU A 510 -28.85 20.54 22.01
CA LEU A 510 -27.76 19.56 22.04
C LEU A 510 -27.01 19.60 23.39
N LEU A 511 -26.73 20.78 23.94
CA LEU A 511 -26.12 20.92 25.27
C LEU A 511 -26.99 20.28 26.37
N GLN A 512 -28.29 20.57 26.36
CA GLN A 512 -29.25 19.99 27.31
C GLN A 512 -29.29 18.46 27.20
N ALA A 513 -29.36 17.93 25.98
CA ALA A 513 -29.36 16.48 25.74
C ALA A 513 -28.04 15.81 26.21
N MET A 514 -26.91 16.51 26.07
CA MET A 514 -25.62 16.01 26.57
C MET A 514 -25.56 16.04 28.09
N ALA A 515 -26.15 17.03 28.76
CA ALA A 515 -26.11 17.18 30.22
C ALA A 515 -26.99 16.17 30.99
N GLU A 516 -27.90 15.45 30.31
CA GLU A 516 -28.70 14.38 30.93
C GLU A 516 -27.83 13.23 31.47
N SER A 517 -28.23 12.60 32.59
CA SER A 517 -27.50 11.48 33.21
C SER A 517 -27.32 10.29 32.27
N TYR A 518 -26.15 9.65 32.29
CA TYR A 518 -25.83 8.44 31.53
C TYR A 518 -25.75 7.24 32.46
N LEU A 519 -26.63 6.26 32.28
CA LEU A 519 -26.59 5.03 33.06
C LEU A 519 -25.68 4.00 32.36
N ILE A 520 -24.48 3.79 32.89
CA ILE A 520 -23.49 2.84 32.36
C ILE A 520 -23.08 1.89 33.48
N ASN A 521 -23.26 0.57 33.26
CA ASN A 521 -22.97 -0.47 34.26
C ASN A 521 -23.61 -0.23 35.64
N GLY A 522 -24.77 0.43 35.69
CA GLY A 522 -25.49 0.76 36.94
C GLY A 522 -24.99 2.01 37.66
N GLN A 523 -24.04 2.76 37.10
CA GLN A 523 -23.58 4.06 37.61
C GLN A 523 -24.16 5.20 36.77
N GLU A 524 -24.59 6.28 37.43
CA GLU A 524 -24.98 7.52 36.76
C GLU A 524 -23.77 8.43 36.56
N LEU A 525 -23.49 8.74 35.29
CA LEU A 525 -22.44 9.68 34.89
C LEU A 525 -23.06 10.95 34.33
N PHE A 526 -22.33 12.06 34.46
CA PHE A 526 -22.70 13.35 33.91
C PHE A 526 -21.54 13.87 33.08
N ILE A 527 -21.81 14.26 31.84
CA ILE A 527 -20.85 14.93 30.97
C ILE A 527 -21.52 16.12 30.33
N THR A 528 -20.77 17.20 30.15
CA THR A 528 -21.21 18.38 29.42
C THR A 528 -20.43 18.48 28.12
N GLY A 529 -20.87 19.34 27.21
CA GLY A 529 -20.13 19.61 25.99
C GLY A 529 -19.88 21.10 25.80
N SER A 530 -18.79 21.42 25.12
CA SER A 530 -18.50 22.77 24.65
C SER A 530 -18.70 22.82 23.13
N ILE A 531 -19.50 23.79 22.65
CA ILE A 531 -19.88 23.88 21.23
C ILE A 531 -19.33 25.17 20.60
N GLY A 532 -18.62 25.05 19.49
CA GLY A 532 -18.22 26.16 18.63
C GLY A 532 -19.01 26.17 17.34
N ILE A 533 -19.44 27.35 16.91
CA ILE A 533 -20.35 27.49 15.77
C ILE A 533 -19.74 28.41 14.72
N SER A 534 -19.69 27.97 13.47
CA SER A 534 -19.37 28.82 12.31
C SER A 534 -20.50 28.80 11.28
N MET A 535 -20.71 29.93 10.63
CA MET A 535 -21.82 30.21 9.74
C MET A 535 -21.33 30.43 8.31
N TYR A 536 -21.83 29.66 7.35
CA TYR A 536 -21.68 29.97 5.94
C TYR A 536 -22.78 30.94 5.47
N PRO A 537 -22.46 31.98 4.67
CA PRO A 537 -21.13 32.28 4.11
C PRO A 537 -20.25 33.22 4.97
N ASN A 538 -20.77 33.75 6.08
CA ASN A 538 -20.15 34.85 6.83
C ASN A 538 -18.77 34.51 7.43
N ASP A 539 -18.63 33.30 7.96
CA ASP A 539 -17.44 32.84 8.68
C ASP A 539 -16.50 32.03 7.78
N GLY A 540 -16.82 31.86 6.49
CA GLY A 540 -15.94 31.20 5.54
C GLY A 540 -16.67 30.59 4.35
N GLY A 541 -16.01 30.61 3.19
CA GLY A 541 -16.55 30.04 1.94
C GLY A 541 -16.09 28.61 1.63
N VAL A 542 -15.14 28.07 2.40
CA VAL A 542 -14.49 26.78 2.16
C VAL A 542 -14.56 25.93 3.43
N ALA A 543 -14.71 24.61 3.27
CA ALA A 543 -14.83 23.65 4.37
C ALA A 543 -13.74 23.80 5.44
N SER A 544 -12.47 23.93 5.03
CA SER A 544 -11.34 24.09 5.94
C SER A 544 -11.42 25.35 6.80
N GLN A 545 -11.92 26.46 6.23
CA GLN A 545 -12.07 27.72 6.95
C GLN A 545 -13.20 27.64 7.99
N LEU A 546 -14.36 27.07 7.62
CA LEU A 546 -15.47 26.88 8.54
C LEU A 546 -15.08 25.95 9.69
N MET A 547 -14.42 24.82 9.39
CA MET A 547 -13.96 23.89 10.43
C MET A 547 -12.99 24.57 11.41
N ARG A 548 -12.00 25.29 10.90
CA ARG A 548 -11.05 26.04 11.75
C ARG A 548 -11.76 27.08 12.62
N ASN A 549 -12.73 27.79 12.07
CA ASN A 549 -13.43 28.86 12.78
C ASN A 549 -14.41 28.31 13.83
N ALA A 550 -15.07 27.19 13.54
CA ALA A 550 -15.90 26.48 14.52
C ALA A 550 -15.05 25.92 15.67
N ASP A 551 -13.88 25.33 15.38
CA ASP A 551 -12.94 24.83 16.41
C ASP A 551 -12.45 25.96 17.33
N LEU A 552 -12.07 27.12 16.76
CA LEU A 552 -11.70 28.30 17.55
C LEU A 552 -12.83 28.79 18.48
N ALA A 553 -14.06 28.79 17.98
CA ALA A 553 -15.22 29.18 18.78
C ALA A 553 -15.52 28.15 19.89
N MET A 554 -15.28 26.86 19.65
CA MET A 554 -15.45 25.79 20.62
C MET A 554 -14.42 25.92 21.74
N TYR A 555 -13.17 26.22 21.41
CA TYR A 555 -12.13 26.46 22.41
C TYR A 555 -12.52 27.61 23.35
N ARG A 556 -13.08 28.70 22.82
CA ARG A 556 -13.61 29.78 23.67
C ARG A 556 -14.75 29.36 24.59
N ALA A 557 -15.63 28.49 24.12
CA ALA A 557 -16.68 27.95 24.98
C ALA A 557 -16.07 27.17 26.16
N LYS A 558 -14.91 26.53 25.99
CA LYS A 558 -14.19 25.89 27.08
C LYS A 558 -13.59 26.91 28.07
N ASP A 559 -13.03 28.00 27.58
CA ASP A 559 -12.39 29.03 28.44
C ASP A 559 -13.42 29.81 29.26
N LEU A 560 -14.60 30.09 28.69
CA LEU A 560 -15.64 30.91 29.31
C LEU A 560 -16.51 30.14 30.34
N GLY A 561 -16.15 28.90 30.67
CA GLY A 561 -16.81 28.15 31.74
C GLY A 561 -17.28 26.74 31.40
N LYS A 562 -17.07 26.26 30.15
CA LYS A 562 -17.54 24.96 29.64
C LYS A 562 -19.07 24.86 29.64
N ASN A 563 -19.63 23.77 29.11
CA ASN A 563 -21.08 23.58 28.99
C ASN A 563 -21.82 24.76 28.30
N ALA A 564 -21.21 25.33 27.28
CA ALA A 564 -21.72 26.51 26.59
C ALA A 564 -21.51 26.37 25.08
N TYR A 565 -22.19 27.22 24.31
CA TYR A 565 -21.93 27.37 22.89
C TYR A 565 -21.44 28.78 22.59
N HIS A 566 -20.56 28.92 21.58
CA HIS A 566 -20.13 30.21 21.08
C HIS A 566 -20.13 30.26 19.57
N PHE A 567 -20.61 31.38 19.02
CA PHE A 567 -20.43 31.70 17.60
C PHE A 567 -19.02 32.24 17.37
N TYR A 568 -18.43 31.87 16.24
CA TYR A 568 -17.21 32.47 15.76
C TYR A 568 -17.45 33.97 15.52
N SER A 569 -16.53 34.80 16.02
CA SER A 569 -16.44 36.22 15.65
C SER A 569 -15.04 36.55 15.18
N HIS A 570 -14.89 37.52 14.27
CA HIS A 570 -13.58 37.89 13.74
C HIS A 570 -12.60 38.42 14.82
N ASP A 571 -13.12 38.96 15.93
CA ASP A 571 -12.32 39.36 17.08
C ASP A 571 -11.67 38.16 17.81
N MET A 572 -12.19 36.94 17.59
CA MET A 572 -11.67 35.71 18.22
C MET A 572 -10.27 35.32 17.75
N ASN A 573 -9.96 35.57 16.47
CA ASN A 573 -8.70 35.16 15.85
C ASN A 573 -7.51 36.00 16.37
N ARG A 574 -7.76 37.26 16.75
CA ARG A 574 -6.74 38.19 17.23
C ARG A 574 -6.30 37.87 18.67
N GLN A 575 -7.26 37.61 19.56
CA GLN A 575 -6.98 37.28 20.97
C GLN A 575 -6.28 35.92 21.12
N ASN A 576 -6.63 34.88 20.36
CA ASN A 576 -5.96 33.57 20.46
C ASN A 576 -4.52 33.62 19.91
N THR A 577 -4.29 34.33 18.80
CA THR A 577 -2.93 34.53 18.26
C THR A 577 -2.07 35.36 19.22
N GLN A 578 -2.64 36.38 19.84
CA GLN A 578 -1.99 37.17 20.88
C GLN A 578 -1.65 36.31 22.12
N GLN A 579 -2.59 35.52 22.64
CA GLN A 579 -2.33 34.64 23.79
C GLN A 579 -1.20 33.64 23.50
N PHE A 580 -1.17 33.00 22.32
CA PHE A 580 -0.05 32.12 21.94
C PHE A 580 1.29 32.86 21.89
N SER A 581 1.29 34.11 21.39
CA SER A 581 2.50 34.93 21.28
C SER A 581 3.01 35.36 22.66
N VAL A 582 2.09 35.76 23.55
CA VAL A 582 2.36 36.10 24.95
C VAL A 582 2.86 34.86 25.71
N GLN A 583 2.23 33.70 25.53
CA GLN A 583 2.66 32.44 26.15
C GLN A 583 4.08 32.04 25.72
N ALA A 584 4.39 32.12 24.43
CA ALA A 584 5.72 31.82 23.91
C ALA A 584 6.78 32.80 24.44
N ALA A 585 6.45 34.09 24.51
CA ALA A 585 7.34 35.13 25.00
C ALA A 585 7.58 35.04 26.52
N LEU A 586 6.55 34.66 27.30
CA LEU A 586 6.61 34.62 28.76
C LEU A 586 7.68 33.65 29.28
N ARG A 587 7.93 32.54 28.55
CA ARG A 587 8.99 31.58 28.88
C ARG A 587 10.37 32.22 29.03
N PHE A 588 10.65 33.26 28.25
CA PHE A 588 11.94 33.94 28.25
C PHE A 588 11.92 35.29 28.99
N ALA A 589 10.76 35.71 29.52
CA ALA A 589 10.60 37.05 30.09
C ALA A 589 11.51 37.31 31.30
N LEU A 590 11.66 36.30 32.17
CA LEU A 590 12.58 36.32 33.31
C LEU A 590 14.04 36.37 32.87
N GLU A 591 14.47 35.44 32.01
CA GLU A 591 15.85 35.33 31.53
C GLU A 591 16.30 36.59 30.79
N ARG A 592 15.39 37.24 30.07
CA ARG A 592 15.65 38.46 29.30
C ARG A 592 15.38 39.76 30.08
N GLN A 593 15.14 39.69 31.39
CA GLN A 593 14.93 40.85 32.28
C GLN A 593 13.83 41.82 31.82
N GLN A 594 12.76 41.26 31.24
CA GLN A 594 11.62 42.02 30.70
C GLN A 594 10.56 42.35 31.76
N LEU A 595 10.59 41.66 32.89
CA LEU A 595 9.72 41.92 34.03
C LEU A 595 10.30 43.06 34.88
N LYS A 596 9.42 43.94 35.34
CA LYS A 596 9.74 45.10 36.18
C LYS A 596 8.77 45.15 37.35
N LEU A 597 9.23 45.68 38.48
CA LEU A 597 8.38 45.97 39.63
C LEU A 597 8.09 47.46 39.69
N VAL A 598 6.84 47.80 39.95
CA VAL A 598 6.39 49.13 40.30
C VAL A 598 5.72 49.06 41.67
N PHE A 599 5.68 50.19 42.37
CA PHE A 599 5.31 50.26 43.77
C PHE A 599 4.19 51.29 43.95
N GLN A 600 3.18 50.94 44.73
CA GLN A 600 2.05 51.83 45.03
C GLN A 600 1.91 52.04 46.54
N PRO A 601 1.84 53.30 47.03
CA PRO A 601 1.82 53.56 48.45
C PRO A 601 0.43 53.32 49.05
N GLN A 602 0.42 52.77 50.25
CA GLN A 602 -0.76 52.61 51.09
C GLN A 602 -0.70 53.65 52.21
N MET A 603 -1.73 54.48 52.33
CA MET A 603 -1.74 55.63 53.23
C MET A 603 -2.71 55.41 54.38
N ASN A 604 -2.27 55.68 55.60
CA ASN A 604 -3.13 55.65 56.77
C ASN A 604 -4.10 56.83 56.73
N LEU A 605 -5.39 56.54 56.82
CA LEU A 605 -6.45 57.54 56.71
C LEU A 605 -6.47 58.53 57.88
N ALA A 606 -6.12 58.09 59.09
CA ALA A 606 -6.17 58.90 60.30
C ALA A 606 -4.95 59.82 60.45
N THR A 607 -3.76 59.34 60.08
CA THR A 607 -2.51 60.08 60.26
C THR A 607 -2.00 60.74 58.98
N GLY A 608 -2.49 60.32 57.81
CA GLY A 608 -1.96 60.74 56.50
C GLY A 608 -0.54 60.25 56.22
N GLN A 609 0.00 59.33 57.04
CA GLN A 609 1.34 58.80 56.88
C GLN A 609 1.34 57.53 56.03
N LEU A 610 2.50 57.20 55.46
CA LEU A 610 2.72 55.94 54.76
C LEU A 610 2.53 54.76 55.73
N SER A 611 1.65 53.83 55.38
CA SER A 611 1.35 52.60 56.14
C SER A 611 2.01 51.37 55.51
N GLY A 612 2.14 51.36 54.19
CA GLY A 612 2.69 50.23 53.45
C GLY A 612 2.97 50.58 51.99
N MET A 613 3.49 49.61 51.26
CA MET A 613 3.78 49.72 49.84
C MET A 613 3.41 48.40 49.17
N GLU A 614 2.52 48.44 48.19
CA GLU A 614 2.21 47.27 47.38
C GLU A 614 3.17 47.18 46.19
N CYS A 615 3.74 46.00 46.00
CA CYS A 615 4.59 45.69 44.88
C CYS A 615 3.78 45.03 43.75
N LEU A 616 3.82 45.66 42.57
CA LEU A 616 3.06 45.25 41.41
C LEU A 616 3.98 44.90 40.25
N ILE A 617 3.81 43.71 39.70
CA ILE A 617 4.57 43.27 38.52
C ILE A 617 4.08 43.97 37.25
N ARG A 618 5.01 44.31 36.36
CA ARG A 618 4.75 44.83 35.01
C ARG A 618 5.65 44.09 34.02
N TRP A 619 5.15 43.87 32.81
CA TRP A 619 5.93 43.24 31.75
C TRP A 619 6.11 44.19 30.57
N GLN A 620 7.36 44.51 30.27
CA GLN A 620 7.75 45.33 29.14
C GLN A 620 8.43 44.46 28.08
N HIS A 621 7.69 44.10 27.04
CA HIS A 621 8.22 43.35 25.90
C HIS A 621 8.78 44.32 24.84
N PRO A 622 9.94 44.04 24.21
CA PRO A 622 10.55 44.93 23.22
C PRO A 622 9.65 45.20 22.02
N ASP A 623 8.98 44.17 21.48
CA ASP A 623 8.15 44.30 20.27
C ASP A 623 6.66 44.51 20.54
N MET A 624 6.16 44.03 21.69
CA MET A 624 4.73 44.07 22.03
C MET A 624 4.38 45.23 22.97
N GLY A 625 5.38 45.97 23.46
CA GLY A 625 5.21 47.04 24.41
C GLY A 625 4.84 46.53 25.81
N TRP A 626 4.04 47.31 26.53
CA TRP A 626 3.56 46.93 27.87
C TRP A 626 2.44 45.91 27.78
N ILE A 627 2.65 44.75 28.39
CA ILE A 627 1.67 43.67 28.48
C ILE A 627 1.01 43.74 29.85
N SER A 628 -0.32 43.74 29.88
CA SER A 628 -1.11 43.89 31.11
C SER A 628 -0.93 42.68 32.04
N PRO A 629 -0.80 42.87 33.37
CA PRO A 629 -0.84 41.77 34.33
C PRO A 629 -2.08 40.88 34.19
N ALA A 630 -3.25 41.48 33.89
CA ALA A 630 -4.48 40.74 33.64
C ALA A 630 -4.42 39.82 32.40
N GLU A 631 -3.48 40.06 31.49
CA GLU A 631 -3.28 39.25 30.29
C GLU A 631 -2.26 38.12 30.52
N PHE A 632 -1.11 38.41 31.13
CA PHE A 632 -0.04 37.42 31.25
C PHE A 632 -0.06 36.60 32.54
N ILE A 633 -0.65 37.08 33.65
CA ILE A 633 -0.71 36.31 34.91
C ILE A 633 -1.54 35.03 34.73
N PRO A 634 -2.75 35.04 34.12
CA PRO A 634 -3.49 33.81 33.88
C PRO A 634 -2.70 32.77 33.07
N ILE A 635 -2.00 33.23 32.02
CA ILE A 635 -1.13 32.38 31.19
C ILE A 635 0.05 31.84 32.01
N ALA A 636 0.65 32.67 32.87
CA ALA A 636 1.74 32.27 33.77
C ALA A 636 1.27 31.20 34.75
N GLU A 637 0.06 31.34 35.27
CA GLU A 637 -0.55 30.34 36.14
C GLU A 637 -0.73 29.05 35.35
N GLU A 638 -1.48 29.05 34.25
CA GLU A 638 -1.77 27.87 33.43
C GLU A 638 -0.53 27.07 33.04
N THR A 639 0.52 27.77 32.60
CA THR A 639 1.80 27.17 32.16
C THR A 639 2.74 26.79 33.31
N GLY A 640 2.45 27.24 34.53
CA GLY A 640 3.31 27.04 35.71
C GLY A 640 4.48 28.03 35.82
N MET A 641 4.63 28.97 34.87
CA MET A 641 5.63 30.03 34.92
C MET A 641 5.42 31.02 36.09
N ILE A 642 4.24 31.04 36.70
CA ILE A 642 3.96 31.89 37.87
C ILE A 642 4.83 31.55 39.08
N ILE A 643 5.31 30.30 39.20
CA ILE A 643 6.16 29.88 40.33
C ILE A 643 7.53 30.58 40.26
N PRO A 644 8.32 30.46 39.17
CA PRO A 644 9.59 31.18 39.07
C PRO A 644 9.41 32.71 39.02
N ILE A 645 8.32 33.21 38.44
CA ILE A 645 8.01 34.65 38.43
C ILE A 645 7.76 35.15 39.85
N GLY A 646 6.89 34.48 40.61
CA GLY A 646 6.55 34.89 41.96
C GLY A 646 7.74 34.82 42.93
N HIS A 647 8.64 33.84 42.77
CA HIS A 647 9.91 33.82 43.51
C HIS A 647 10.78 35.04 43.19
N TRP A 648 10.90 35.40 41.91
CA TRP A 648 11.63 36.59 41.48
C TRP A 648 10.99 37.88 42.01
N VAL A 649 9.67 38.02 41.97
CA VAL A 649 8.94 39.16 42.51
C VAL A 649 9.22 39.31 44.00
N LEU A 650 9.11 38.23 44.77
CA LEU A 650 9.34 38.25 46.21
C LEU A 650 10.79 38.66 46.55
N LEU A 651 11.76 38.08 45.85
CA LEU A 651 13.17 38.39 46.01
C LEU A 651 13.48 39.86 45.72
N GLU A 652 13.02 40.35 44.57
CA GLU A 652 13.32 41.71 44.14
C GLU A 652 12.57 42.75 44.99
N ALA A 653 11.32 42.49 45.40
CA ALA A 653 10.57 43.35 46.31
C ALA A 653 11.27 43.49 47.68
N CYS A 654 11.67 42.37 48.29
CA CYS A 654 12.40 42.37 49.57
C CYS A 654 13.75 43.07 49.44
N ARG A 655 14.47 42.85 48.33
CA ARG A 655 15.74 43.51 48.04
C ARG A 655 15.58 45.02 47.90
N THR A 656 14.59 45.49 47.13
CA THR A 656 14.31 46.93 46.97
C THR A 656 13.92 47.55 48.31
N ALA A 657 13.04 46.91 49.08
CA ALA A 657 12.63 47.40 50.41
C ALA A 657 13.82 47.51 51.37
N GLN A 658 14.72 46.53 51.37
CA GLN A 658 15.92 46.56 52.19
C GLN A 658 16.89 47.67 51.75
N GLN A 659 17.03 47.92 50.46
CA GLN A 659 17.84 49.03 49.94
C GLN A 659 17.28 50.38 50.37
N TRP A 660 15.96 50.57 50.29
CA TRP A 660 15.30 51.78 50.80
C TRP A 660 15.56 51.96 52.30
N ARG A 661 15.42 50.90 53.09
CA ARG A 661 15.70 50.93 54.52
C ARG A 661 17.16 51.31 54.82
N ALA A 662 18.11 50.75 54.08
CA ALA A 662 19.53 51.09 54.21
C ALA A 662 19.82 52.55 53.81
N ALA A 663 19.04 53.11 52.89
CA ALA A 663 19.09 54.51 52.48
C ALA A 663 18.32 55.47 53.43
N GLY A 664 17.73 54.97 54.52
CA GLY A 664 16.96 55.75 55.49
C GLY A 664 15.50 55.99 55.09
N LEU A 665 15.03 55.41 53.99
CA LEU A 665 13.64 55.46 53.55
C LEU A 665 12.87 54.31 54.20
N LEU A 666 12.10 54.63 55.24
CA LEU A 666 11.38 53.64 56.02
C LEU A 666 10.02 53.34 55.38
N VAL A 667 9.88 52.14 54.82
CA VAL A 667 8.59 51.57 54.42
C VAL A 667 8.10 50.66 55.56
N PRO A 668 6.92 50.90 56.15
CA PRO A 668 6.46 50.11 57.29
C PRO A 668 6.04 48.69 56.90
N LYS A 669 5.53 48.48 55.69
CA LYS A 669 5.19 47.16 55.14
C LYS A 669 5.42 47.10 53.63
N MET A 670 5.94 45.99 53.14
CA MET A 670 6.06 45.68 51.72
C MET A 670 5.11 44.53 51.39
N ALA A 671 4.05 44.82 50.65
CA ALA A 671 3.03 43.86 50.27
C ALA A 671 3.32 43.22 48.91
N VAL A 672 3.20 41.90 48.84
CA VAL A 672 3.45 41.09 47.64
C VAL A 672 2.30 40.11 47.43
N ASN A 673 1.70 40.18 46.24
CA ASN A 673 0.64 39.28 45.80
C ASN A 673 1.15 37.85 45.53
N LEU A 674 0.39 36.86 46.01
CA LEU A 674 0.65 35.43 45.79
C LEU A 674 -0.40 34.78 44.89
N SER A 675 0.07 33.99 43.94
CA SER A 675 -0.79 33.17 43.08
C SER A 675 -1.26 31.88 43.74
N VAL A 676 -2.44 31.41 43.32
CA VAL A 676 -3.04 30.11 43.66
C VAL A 676 -2.06 28.94 43.54
N ARG A 677 -1.24 28.92 42.49
CA ARG A 677 -0.34 27.79 42.21
C ARG A 677 0.91 27.77 43.07
N GLN A 678 1.23 28.89 43.74
CA GLN A 678 2.35 28.98 44.68
C GLN A 678 1.97 28.44 46.07
N PHE A 679 0.68 28.32 46.38
CA PHE A 679 0.16 27.88 47.68
C PHE A 679 0.22 26.35 47.86
N LYS A 680 1.44 25.78 47.78
CA LYS A 680 1.71 24.36 48.03
C LYS A 680 2.46 24.18 49.35
N PRO A 681 2.09 23.18 50.18
CA PRO A 681 2.78 22.88 51.43
C PRO A 681 4.29 22.63 51.21
N GLY A 682 5.12 23.17 52.10
CA GLY A 682 6.60 23.06 52.06
C GLY A 682 7.27 24.06 51.12
N VAL A 683 6.83 24.16 49.87
CA VAL A 683 7.52 24.95 48.83
C VAL A 683 7.47 26.46 49.11
N LEU A 684 6.29 27.01 49.42
CA LEU A 684 6.15 28.46 49.64
C LEU A 684 6.89 28.92 50.90
N VAL A 685 6.78 28.14 51.97
CA VAL A 685 7.40 28.47 53.27
C VAL A 685 8.92 28.49 53.14
N GLU A 686 9.51 27.49 52.47
CA GLU A 686 10.94 27.44 52.19
C GLU A 686 11.40 28.59 51.29
N GLN A 687 10.62 28.93 50.26
CA GLN A 687 10.93 30.05 49.38
C GLN A 687 10.95 31.39 50.12
N VAL A 688 9.92 31.67 50.94
CA VAL A 688 9.84 32.89 51.74
C VAL A 688 11.00 32.96 52.75
N ALA A 689 11.28 31.85 53.45
CA ALA A 689 12.40 31.77 54.38
C ALA A 689 13.75 32.05 53.69
N SER A 690 13.98 31.44 52.52
CA SER A 690 15.19 31.64 51.72
C SER A 690 15.36 33.10 51.27
N VAL A 691 14.29 33.74 50.79
CA VAL A 691 14.35 35.14 50.34
C VAL A 691 14.62 36.10 51.51
N LEU A 692 13.95 35.90 52.64
CA LEU A 692 14.18 36.72 53.84
C LEU A 692 15.62 36.56 54.35
N GLN A 693 16.16 35.35 54.31
CA GLN A 693 17.55 35.07 54.67
C GLN A 693 18.55 35.70 53.69
N GLU A 694 18.30 35.61 52.38
CA GLU A 694 19.17 36.16 51.34
C GLU A 694 19.20 37.69 51.36
N THR A 695 18.03 38.33 51.52
CA THR A 695 17.90 39.79 51.47
C THR A 695 18.18 40.46 52.81
N GLY A 696 18.04 39.72 53.93
CA GLY A 696 18.09 40.27 55.27
C GLY A 696 16.91 41.21 55.59
N PHE A 697 15.83 41.15 54.81
CA PHE A 697 14.64 41.95 55.05
C PHE A 697 13.88 41.41 56.27
N PRO A 698 13.47 42.26 57.24
CA PRO A 698 12.77 41.79 58.43
C PRO A 698 11.39 41.20 58.09
N ALA A 699 11.12 39.97 58.52
CA ALA A 699 9.89 39.24 58.20
C ALA A 699 8.60 40.00 58.57
N TYR A 700 8.59 40.72 59.69
CA TYR A 700 7.44 41.50 60.17
C TYR A 700 7.12 42.74 59.31
N LEU A 701 8.00 43.11 58.39
CA LEU A 701 7.76 44.15 57.40
C LEU A 701 7.30 43.58 56.05
N LEU A 702 7.32 42.25 55.87
CA LEU A 702 6.78 41.59 54.69
C LEU A 702 5.29 41.31 54.91
N GLU A 703 4.50 41.65 53.90
CA GLU A 703 3.09 41.35 53.81
C GLU A 703 2.83 40.50 52.58
N LEU A 704 2.10 39.39 52.75
CA LEU A 704 1.72 38.49 51.66
C LEU A 704 0.22 38.56 51.45
N GLU A 705 -0.17 38.91 50.23
CA GLU A 705 -1.57 39.09 49.84
C GLU A 705 -2.06 37.85 49.11
N VAL A 706 -3.24 37.37 49.51
CA VAL A 706 -3.82 36.13 48.99
C VAL A 706 -5.27 36.37 48.64
N THR A 707 -5.68 36.02 47.43
CA THR A 707 -7.07 36.20 47.00
C THR A 707 -8.05 35.29 47.75
N GLU A 708 -9.26 35.78 47.98
CA GLU A 708 -10.34 35.04 48.65
C GLU A 708 -10.60 33.66 48.01
N SER A 709 -10.70 33.63 46.68
CA SER A 709 -10.98 32.42 45.90
C SER A 709 -9.93 31.33 46.07
N LEU A 710 -8.67 31.68 46.37
CA LEU A 710 -7.60 30.72 46.64
C LEU A 710 -7.89 29.96 47.93
N ILE A 711 -8.15 30.70 49.00
CA ILE A 711 -8.25 30.16 50.35
C ILE A 711 -9.44 29.21 50.47
N MET A 712 -10.58 29.57 49.86
CA MET A 712 -11.83 28.81 49.98
C MET A 712 -11.79 27.43 49.29
N ARG A 713 -10.93 27.23 48.28
CA ARG A 713 -10.84 25.94 47.57
C ARG A 713 -10.19 24.84 48.41
N ARG A 714 -9.31 25.18 49.36
CA ARG A 714 -8.52 24.23 50.16
C ARG A 714 -8.19 24.76 51.55
N ILE A 715 -9.23 25.10 52.33
CA ILE A 715 -9.05 25.84 53.57
C ILE A 715 -8.14 25.17 54.61
N ASN A 716 -8.22 23.85 54.77
CA ASN A 716 -7.40 23.13 55.75
C ASN A 716 -5.91 23.20 55.41
N GLU A 717 -5.55 22.95 54.14
CA GLU A 717 -4.16 23.09 53.66
C GLU A 717 -3.69 24.55 53.76
N ALA A 718 -4.58 25.49 53.48
CA ALA A 718 -4.23 26.91 53.51
C ALA A 718 -3.93 27.41 54.92
N VAL A 719 -4.72 26.99 55.91
CA VAL A 719 -4.52 27.33 57.33
C VAL A 719 -3.15 26.88 57.82
N ASP A 720 -2.71 25.67 57.49
CA ASP A 720 -1.39 25.15 57.90
C ASP A 720 -0.24 25.99 57.33
N ILE A 721 -0.31 26.32 56.04
CA ILE A 721 0.69 27.17 55.37
C ILE A 721 0.71 28.56 56.00
N MET A 722 -0.47 29.17 56.19
CA MET A 722 -0.58 30.51 56.76
C MET A 722 -0.05 30.56 58.19
N ASN A 723 -0.33 29.56 59.02
CA ASN A 723 0.24 29.45 60.36
C ASN A 723 1.77 29.35 60.33
N ALA A 724 2.35 28.60 59.39
CA ALA A 724 3.80 28.52 59.20
C ALA A 724 4.40 29.88 58.77
N LEU A 725 3.74 30.61 57.85
CA LEU A 725 4.16 31.96 57.45
C LEU A 725 4.07 32.95 58.62
N LYS A 726 3.00 32.89 59.42
CA LYS A 726 2.83 33.70 60.63
C LYS A 726 3.88 33.39 61.69
N ALA A 727 4.27 32.13 61.85
CA ALA A 727 5.33 31.74 62.78
C ALA A 727 6.70 32.34 62.40
N MET A 728 6.93 32.64 61.12
CA MET A 728 8.11 33.38 60.66
C MET A 728 8.03 34.89 60.95
N GLY A 729 6.85 35.39 61.32
CA GLY A 729 6.59 36.80 61.61
C GLY A 729 6.03 37.60 60.44
N VAL A 730 5.69 36.98 59.32
CA VAL A 730 5.12 37.64 58.13
C VAL A 730 3.67 38.09 58.39
N THR A 731 3.27 39.23 57.80
CA THR A 731 1.87 39.70 57.82
C THR A 731 1.07 39.06 56.69
N LEU A 732 -0.17 38.63 56.95
CA LEU A 732 -1.04 38.04 55.93
C LEU A 732 -2.27 38.91 55.67
N ALA A 733 -2.51 39.20 54.41
CA ALA A 733 -3.68 39.94 53.93
C ALA A 733 -4.55 39.07 53.03
N ILE A 734 -5.87 39.25 53.11
CA ILE A 734 -6.81 38.70 52.14
C ILE A 734 -7.19 39.78 51.13
N ASP A 735 -7.08 39.44 49.85
CA ASP A 735 -7.31 40.32 48.71
C ASP A 735 -8.60 39.97 47.95
N ASP A 736 -9.12 40.93 47.17
CA ASP A 736 -10.38 40.87 46.41
C ASP A 736 -11.62 40.49 47.27
N PHE A 737 -11.64 40.86 48.54
CA PHE A 737 -12.65 40.36 49.48
C PHE A 737 -14.07 40.86 49.15
N GLY A 738 -15.01 39.92 49.05
CA GLY A 738 -16.43 40.20 48.77
C GLY A 738 -16.86 39.89 47.34
N THR A 739 -15.91 39.59 46.44
CA THR A 739 -16.20 39.20 45.06
C THR A 739 -16.53 37.70 44.92
N GLY A 740 -16.26 36.90 45.96
CA GLY A 740 -16.50 35.46 46.04
C GLY A 740 -17.62 35.03 47.01
N TYR A 741 -17.94 33.73 47.02
CA TYR A 741 -18.88 33.13 47.97
C TYR A 741 -18.19 32.79 49.30
N SER A 742 -17.92 33.80 50.12
CA SER A 742 -17.36 33.58 51.46
C SER A 742 -18.41 33.04 52.44
N SER A 743 -18.11 31.90 53.07
CA SER A 743 -18.79 31.53 54.32
C SER A 743 -18.11 32.28 55.46
N LEU A 744 -18.76 33.31 56.02
CA LEU A 744 -18.32 34.06 57.22
C LEU A 744 -17.78 33.15 58.35
N SER A 745 -18.32 31.94 58.46
CA SER A 745 -17.89 30.92 59.41
C SER A 745 -16.43 30.47 59.25
N GLN A 746 -15.89 30.55 58.04
CA GLN A 746 -14.56 30.08 57.67
C GLN A 746 -13.47 31.12 57.94
N LEU A 747 -13.80 32.41 57.77
CA LEU A 747 -12.87 33.53 57.99
C LEU A 747 -12.30 33.56 59.41
N LYS A 748 -13.08 33.10 60.41
CA LYS A 748 -12.66 33.01 61.82
C LYS A 748 -11.44 32.10 62.05
N TYR A 749 -11.22 31.10 61.18
CA TYR A 749 -10.13 30.12 61.36
C TYR A 749 -8.85 30.52 60.63
N LEU A 750 -8.88 31.58 59.82
CA LEU A 750 -7.74 32.03 59.05
C LEU A 750 -6.90 33.01 59.89
N PRO A 751 -5.56 32.82 60.00
CA PRO A 751 -4.70 33.68 60.79
C PRO A 751 -4.31 34.95 60.00
N LEU A 752 -5.32 35.72 59.59
CA LEU A 752 -5.19 36.96 58.83
C LEU A 752 -4.91 38.15 59.74
N ASP A 753 -4.25 39.18 59.20
CA ASP A 753 -4.04 40.48 59.86
C ASP A 753 -4.81 41.61 59.17
N ILE A 754 -4.97 41.51 57.84
CA ILE A 754 -5.50 42.57 56.99
C ILE A 754 -6.57 42.02 56.06
N LEU A 755 -7.59 42.83 55.81
CA LEU A 755 -8.62 42.60 54.82
C LEU A 755 -8.63 43.77 53.83
N LYS A 756 -8.44 43.47 52.54
CA LYS A 756 -8.49 44.45 51.46
C LYS A 756 -9.88 44.45 50.80
N ILE A 757 -10.50 45.62 50.71
CA ILE A 757 -11.79 45.82 50.03
C ILE A 757 -11.50 45.98 48.54
N ASP A 758 -12.11 45.12 47.73
CA ASP A 758 -11.97 45.17 46.28
C ASP A 758 -12.44 46.52 45.69
N ARG A 759 -11.74 46.94 44.63
CA ARG A 759 -12.02 48.18 43.90
C ARG A 759 -13.48 48.29 43.44
N SER A 760 -14.13 47.18 43.06
CA SER A 760 -15.52 47.20 42.58
C SER A 760 -16.50 47.78 43.59
N PHE A 761 -16.26 47.59 44.89
CA PHE A 761 -17.09 48.17 45.96
C PHE A 761 -16.67 49.59 46.36
N VAL A 762 -15.58 50.11 45.78
CA VAL A 762 -15.06 51.46 46.04
C VAL A 762 -15.40 52.43 44.92
N GLU A 763 -15.48 51.95 43.67
CA GLU A 763 -15.76 52.79 42.49
C GLU A 763 -17.07 53.57 42.61
N GLY A 764 -18.16 52.93 43.09
CA GLY A 764 -19.48 53.55 43.24
C GLY A 764 -19.62 54.55 44.40
N LEU A 765 -18.64 54.61 45.32
CA LEU A 765 -18.73 55.47 46.50
C LEU A 765 -18.62 56.96 46.13
N PRO A 766 -19.39 57.86 46.79
CA PRO A 766 -20.43 57.60 47.79
C PRO A 766 -21.86 57.47 47.21
N CYS A 767 -22.01 57.52 45.88
CA CYS A 767 -23.30 57.69 45.22
C CYS A 767 -24.11 56.39 45.13
N ASP A 768 -23.44 55.24 45.02
CA ASP A 768 -24.08 53.93 45.02
C ASP A 768 -24.34 53.46 46.46
N HIS A 769 -25.62 53.26 46.77
CA HIS A 769 -26.04 52.85 48.11
C HIS A 769 -25.69 51.39 48.42
N ASP A 770 -25.65 50.52 47.41
CA ASP A 770 -25.36 49.10 47.60
C ASP A 770 -23.86 48.92 47.88
N ASP A 771 -22.99 49.56 47.09
CA ASP A 771 -21.53 49.55 47.31
C ASP A 771 -21.16 50.16 48.67
N MET A 772 -21.82 51.26 49.07
CA MET A 772 -21.65 51.86 50.39
C MET A 772 -22.03 50.90 51.53
N ALA A 773 -23.17 50.21 51.39
CA ALA A 773 -23.61 49.25 52.39
C ALA A 773 -22.65 48.06 52.50
N ILE A 774 -22.15 47.56 51.37
CA ILE A 774 -21.17 46.46 51.32
C ILE A 774 -19.86 46.88 51.97
N ALA A 775 -19.28 48.02 51.56
CA ALA A 775 -18.04 48.54 52.12
C ALA A 775 -18.13 48.76 53.65
N GLN A 776 -19.22 49.36 54.15
CA GLN A 776 -19.46 49.53 55.58
C GLN A 776 -19.57 48.20 56.33
N THR A 777 -20.23 47.20 55.72
CA THR A 777 -20.39 45.87 56.30
C THR A 777 -19.03 45.17 56.42
N ILE A 778 -18.21 45.23 55.37
CA ILE A 778 -16.85 44.66 55.36
C ILE A 778 -15.99 45.33 56.44
N ILE A 779 -16.01 46.67 56.52
CA ILE A 779 -15.26 47.42 57.55
C ILE A 779 -15.69 47.03 58.97
N ALA A 780 -17.00 46.96 59.21
CA ALA A 780 -17.54 46.60 60.51
C ALA A 780 -17.15 45.17 60.91
N MET A 781 -17.19 44.22 59.96
CA MET A 781 -16.80 42.84 60.19
C MET A 781 -15.30 42.71 60.51
N ALA A 782 -14.44 43.33 59.71
CA ALA A 782 -12.99 43.29 59.93
C ALA A 782 -12.62 43.80 61.33
N LYS A 783 -13.21 44.92 61.76
CA LYS A 783 -13.04 45.45 63.13
C LYS A 783 -13.46 44.46 64.21
N LYS A 784 -14.58 43.75 64.01
CA LYS A 784 -15.05 42.72 64.96
C LYS A 784 -14.13 41.51 65.03
N LEU A 785 -13.42 41.21 63.95
CA LEU A 785 -12.40 40.17 63.88
C LEU A 785 -10.99 40.67 64.26
N SER A 786 -10.85 41.94 64.66
CA SER A 786 -9.56 42.59 64.95
C SER A 786 -8.58 42.58 63.77
N LEU A 787 -9.11 42.65 62.56
CA LEU A 787 -8.35 42.81 61.32
C LEU A 787 -8.27 44.30 60.94
N SER A 788 -7.14 44.72 60.38
CA SER A 788 -7.01 46.03 59.75
C SER A 788 -7.65 46.03 58.36
N VAL A 789 -8.20 47.17 57.94
CA VAL A 789 -8.86 47.30 56.63
C VAL A 789 -8.07 48.21 55.70
N VAL A 790 -7.87 47.75 54.47
CA VAL A 790 -7.34 48.54 53.36
C VAL A 790 -8.43 48.65 52.30
N ALA A 791 -8.76 49.85 51.83
CA ALA A 791 -9.65 49.99 50.66
C ALA A 791 -8.85 50.32 49.41
N GLU A 792 -9.09 49.57 48.34
CA GLU A 792 -8.37 49.69 47.08
C GLU A 792 -9.12 50.52 46.04
N GLY A 793 -8.39 51.04 45.05
CA GLY A 793 -9.00 51.74 43.93
C GLY A 793 -9.60 53.10 44.29
N VAL A 794 -9.12 53.75 45.35
CA VAL A 794 -9.57 55.11 45.70
C VAL A 794 -9.00 56.11 44.69
N GLU A 795 -9.87 56.75 43.91
CA GLU A 795 -9.50 57.70 42.86
C GLU A 795 -9.91 59.14 43.19
N THR A 796 -10.93 59.35 44.03
CA THR A 796 -11.49 60.68 44.34
C THR A 796 -11.43 61.04 45.83
N ALA A 797 -11.52 62.34 46.13
CA ALA A 797 -11.54 62.84 47.50
C ALA A 797 -12.83 62.43 48.23
N GLU A 798 -13.95 62.35 47.48
CA GLU A 798 -15.26 61.97 47.98
C GLU A 798 -15.28 60.50 48.43
N GLN A 799 -14.67 59.60 47.65
CA GLN A 799 -14.48 58.18 48.01
C GLN A 799 -13.66 58.07 49.30
N MET A 800 -12.54 58.80 49.39
CA MET A 800 -11.68 58.83 50.57
C MET A 800 -12.46 59.28 51.83
N GLN A 801 -13.21 60.37 51.72
CA GLN A 801 -14.00 60.91 52.84
C GLN A 801 -15.08 59.93 53.30
N ALA A 802 -15.75 59.26 52.37
CA ALA A 802 -16.76 58.26 52.68
C ALA A 802 -16.15 57.05 53.42
N LEU A 803 -15.00 56.54 52.95
CA LEU A 803 -14.27 55.45 53.61
C LEU A 803 -13.73 55.85 54.98
N HIS A 804 -13.25 57.09 55.14
CA HIS A 804 -12.85 57.64 56.43
C HIS A 804 -14.05 57.74 57.39
N ALA A 805 -15.21 58.18 56.93
CA ALA A 805 -16.44 58.25 57.74
C ALA A 805 -16.96 56.86 58.15
N ALA A 806 -16.81 55.85 57.29
CA ALA A 806 -17.07 54.45 57.63
C ALA A 806 -16.01 53.85 58.58
N GLY A 807 -14.89 54.55 58.76
CA GLY A 807 -13.80 54.19 59.65
C GLY A 807 -12.84 53.15 59.06
N CYS A 808 -12.58 53.20 57.76
CA CYS A 808 -11.48 52.45 57.14
C CYS A 808 -10.12 52.92 57.69
N ASP A 809 -9.14 52.01 57.83
CA ASP A 809 -7.84 52.32 58.44
C ASP A 809 -6.83 52.87 57.44
N THR A 810 -6.75 52.23 56.27
CA THR A 810 -5.76 52.49 55.23
C THR A 810 -6.43 52.53 53.87
N ILE A 811 -5.92 53.34 52.95
CA ILE A 811 -6.40 53.35 51.57
C ILE A 811 -5.26 53.34 50.56
N GLN A 812 -5.59 52.81 49.39
CA GLN A 812 -4.70 52.69 48.24
C GLN A 812 -5.47 53.05 46.97
N GLY A 813 -4.83 53.83 46.09
CA GLY A 813 -5.42 54.16 44.81
C GLY A 813 -4.79 55.39 44.15
N TYR A 814 -5.31 55.74 42.98
CA TYR A 814 -4.76 56.82 42.15
C TYR A 814 -4.96 58.21 42.75
N PHE A 815 -5.84 58.35 43.75
CA PHE A 815 -6.00 59.58 44.51
C PHE A 815 -4.68 60.07 45.11
N TYR A 816 -3.84 59.16 45.64
CA TYR A 816 -2.51 59.51 46.17
C TYR A 816 -1.43 59.41 45.10
N ALA A 817 -1.26 58.21 44.54
CA ALA A 817 -0.24 57.95 43.55
C ALA A 817 -0.63 56.75 42.68
N LYS A 818 -0.30 56.88 41.40
CA LYS A 818 -0.24 55.72 40.50
C LYS A 818 0.96 54.84 40.90
N PRO A 819 0.99 53.56 40.52
CA PRO A 819 2.17 52.72 40.71
C PRO A 819 3.39 53.30 39.99
N LEU A 820 4.50 53.45 40.70
CA LEU A 820 5.74 54.09 40.21
C LEU A 820 6.94 53.14 40.27
N PRO A 821 7.94 53.28 39.38
CA PRO A 821 9.23 52.61 39.51
C PRO A 821 9.93 52.95 40.84
N ALA A 822 10.86 52.08 41.26
CA ALA A 822 11.51 52.20 42.56
C ALA A 822 12.19 53.55 42.80
N GLU A 823 12.88 54.09 41.78
CA GLU A 823 13.61 55.36 41.89
C GLU A 823 12.66 56.55 42.03
N ALA A 824 11.55 56.54 41.27
CA ALA A 824 10.54 57.59 41.33
C ALA A 824 9.79 57.54 42.68
N MET A 825 9.51 56.35 43.20
CA MET A 825 8.91 56.18 44.53
C MET A 825 9.84 56.67 45.64
N ALA A 826 11.13 56.33 45.58
CA ALA A 826 12.12 56.82 46.54
C ALA A 826 12.19 58.36 46.58
N GLN A 827 12.14 59.01 45.42
CA GLN A 827 12.08 60.48 45.35
C GLN A 827 10.80 61.06 45.94
N MET A 828 9.66 60.39 45.76
CA MET A 828 8.40 60.80 46.37
C MET A 828 8.47 60.70 47.90
N MET A 829 9.02 59.60 48.42
CA MET A 829 9.22 59.39 49.86
C MET A 829 10.19 60.37 50.50
N GLN A 830 11.12 60.97 49.74
CA GLN A 830 12.04 61.99 50.26
C GLN A 830 11.43 63.38 50.36
N ARG A 831 10.33 63.64 49.65
CA ARG A 831 9.66 64.96 49.59
C ARG A 831 8.54 65.10 50.62
N VAL A 832 8.06 63.97 51.14
CA VAL A 832 7.05 63.84 52.19
C VAL A 832 7.78 63.56 53.50
#